data_AF-A0A151NK53-F1
#
_entry.id   AF-A0A151NK53-F1
#
_cell.length_a   1.000
_cell.length_b   1.000
_cell.length_c   1.000
_cell.angle_alpha   90.00
_cell.angle_beta   90.00
_cell.angle_gamma   90.00
#
_symmetry.space_group_name_H-M   'P 1'
#
loop_
_entity.id
_entity.type
_entity.pdbx_description
1 polymer ?
#
loop_
_entity_poly.entity_id
_entity_poly.type
_entity_poly.pdbx_seq_one_letter_code
_entity_poly.pdbx_strand_id
1 'polypeptide(L)'
;MTAAGTGTGFGTTTWWGFSPALDLQKECLEASLDHVCQSEEGLSELNILLVGSVDGRHVLKTMCQAHRWPQRKINFYIVENNPEVLARQLLFLSLALEPQEKMGLQEKSETFLELLGNSLMRSPTATYLQEKSDIFIRLATDPDFQQCYLPVLDMAGLKFKERDQLEGIFRFWLHPDPQAFPIVRLWDLRVRQYLGTRYDTRNGVSDWDLNMKLHEQGASVINIREYTRWRDTGVAFELREGIYDTPNKTLASGRLLRLNGDRVPARGYWGDIATGPYILFGIETEEQSLLKTINGVPSKSAQEISLHNVTAMFHELAARARYIPPGPDPKGDSVATPVPGDASQPQEQSQLVHGPISPGDVQIHFLPLNSTPQLHCKNQYQRLFNLLYFSCSMIHDLTPELQLVSAPSATLIVELTTFLPDLHKDQANAFTSRATALAAGAGFQPHGVPSGQHPAACRDAPHLASSSPTVLGTLKLLVLTQPTQHGRRGGSNPAVPPLRRKSSANYRAYAIEPHIKRKPKITASRKLQLKTLMLQVAKQDLEQEEGERAQEKERFLSEHCPPLTLAGLSLAELQELCRELHARVDRVDEERYDTEVRVSKSINEIEDLNQKIFDLRGKFKRPALRRVRISADAMMQALLGSKHKVSLDLRANLKQVKKDDTEKENREVGDWRKNIDALSGMEGRKKKFETSGAGQA
;
A
#
# COMPACT_ATOMS: atom_id res chain seq x y z
N MET A 1 14.82 18.28 -6.39
CA MET A 1 14.36 17.00 -5.81
C MET A 1 12.96 17.26 -5.30
N THR A 2 11.97 16.74 -6.00
CA THR A 2 10.54 17.05 -5.87
C THR A 2 9.76 15.77 -5.58
N ALA A 3 8.53 15.93 -5.09
CA ALA A 3 7.61 14.87 -4.67
C ALA A 3 7.54 13.65 -5.61
N ALA A 4 7.74 12.47 -5.01
CA ALA A 4 7.64 11.06 -5.43
C ALA A 4 8.93 10.35 -4.92
N GLY A 5 9.00 9.08 -4.56
CA GLY A 5 8.11 7.91 -4.57
C GLY A 5 9.03 6.71 -4.20
N THR A 6 8.52 5.53 -3.83
CA THR A 6 9.37 4.41 -3.35
C THR A 6 10.19 3.68 -4.44
N GLY A 7 10.17 4.17 -5.69
CA GLY A 7 10.73 3.46 -6.85
C GLY A 7 9.81 2.36 -7.40
N THR A 8 8.68 2.08 -6.74
CA THR A 8 7.63 1.17 -7.21
C THR A 8 6.57 1.89 -8.03
N GLY A 9 5.91 1.17 -8.93
CA GLY A 9 4.79 1.61 -9.74
C GLY A 9 3.52 1.79 -8.92
N PHE A 10 3.17 0.83 -8.05
CA PHE A 10 1.96 0.90 -7.18
C PHE A 10 1.98 2.05 -6.16
N GLY A 11 3.18 2.51 -5.77
CA GLY A 11 3.37 3.71 -4.93
C GLY A 11 3.21 3.51 -3.42
N THR A 12 2.78 4.57 -2.74
CA THR A 12 2.63 4.59 -1.26
C THR A 12 1.26 5.07 -0.78
N THR A 13 0.34 5.38 -1.70
CA THR A 13 -1.07 5.67 -1.40
C THR A 13 -1.90 4.82 -2.35
N THR A 14 -2.60 3.83 -1.82
CA THR A 14 -3.55 3.02 -2.61
C THR A 14 -4.77 3.90 -2.91
N TRP A 15 -5.16 4.04 -4.18
CA TRP A 15 -6.35 4.82 -4.60
C TRP A 15 -7.50 3.95 -5.13
N TRP A 16 -7.18 2.71 -5.44
CA TRP A 16 -8.02 1.61 -5.87
C TRP A 16 -7.30 0.31 -5.47
N GLY A 17 -8.05 -0.74 -5.14
CA GLY A 17 -7.49 -2.04 -4.79
C GLY A 17 -7.01 -2.83 -6.00
N PHE A 18 -6.59 -4.07 -5.74
CA PHE A 18 -5.89 -4.92 -6.69
C PHE A 18 -6.63 -6.25 -6.95
N SER A 19 -7.95 -6.24 -6.77
CA SER A 19 -8.86 -7.35 -7.09
C SER A 19 -10.21 -6.84 -7.60
N PRO A 20 -10.98 -7.66 -8.35
CA PRO A 20 -12.36 -7.37 -8.70
C PRO A 20 -13.24 -7.03 -7.50
N ALA A 21 -14.30 -6.24 -7.74
CA ALA A 21 -15.31 -5.98 -6.74
C ALA A 21 -16.06 -7.27 -6.35
N LEU A 22 -16.27 -7.46 -5.05
CA LEU A 22 -16.94 -8.65 -4.49
C LEU A 22 -18.28 -8.26 -3.87
N ASP A 23 -19.27 -9.12 -4.05
CA ASP A 23 -20.49 -9.12 -3.22
C ASP A 23 -20.20 -9.97 -1.98
N LEU A 24 -20.01 -9.31 -0.83
CA LEU A 24 -19.58 -9.98 0.39
C LEU A 24 -20.66 -10.88 0.99
N GLN A 25 -21.93 -10.76 0.60
CA GLN A 25 -22.95 -11.77 0.95
C GLN A 25 -22.74 -13.06 0.17
N LYS A 26 -22.41 -12.96 -1.12
CA LYS A 26 -22.04 -14.10 -1.97
C LYS A 26 -20.74 -14.77 -1.53
N GLU A 27 -19.76 -13.98 -1.13
CA GLU A 27 -18.42 -14.49 -0.82
C GLU A 27 -18.29 -15.05 0.61
N CYS A 28 -19.22 -14.71 1.51
CA CYS A 28 -19.33 -15.24 2.87
C CYS A 28 -19.67 -16.73 2.86
N LEU A 29 -19.00 -17.52 3.71
CA LEU A 29 -19.25 -18.96 3.82
C LEU A 29 -20.50 -19.23 4.67
N GLU A 30 -21.28 -20.25 4.31
CA GLU A 30 -22.53 -20.62 5.00
C GLU A 30 -22.33 -20.80 6.51
N ALA A 31 -21.23 -21.44 6.93
CA ALA A 31 -20.86 -21.62 8.34
C ALA A 31 -20.68 -20.30 9.12
N SER A 32 -20.40 -19.18 8.46
CA SER A 32 -20.35 -17.85 9.08
C SER A 32 -21.73 -17.22 9.24
N LEU A 33 -22.70 -17.63 8.40
CA LEU A 33 -24.08 -17.16 8.43
C LEU A 33 -24.90 -17.87 9.53
N ASP A 34 -24.56 -19.12 9.86
CA ASP A 34 -25.15 -19.89 10.97
C ASP A 34 -24.94 -19.25 12.36
N HIS A 35 -23.99 -18.32 12.47
CA HIS A 35 -23.64 -17.62 13.71
C HIS A 35 -23.94 -16.11 13.67
N VAL A 36 -24.86 -15.70 12.81
CA VAL A 36 -25.36 -14.32 12.77
C VAL A 36 -26.38 -14.06 13.89
N CYS A 37 -26.20 -12.95 14.60
CA CYS A 37 -27.14 -12.46 15.61
C CYS A 37 -28.46 -11.99 14.99
N GLN A 38 -29.53 -11.97 15.79
CA GLN A 38 -30.78 -11.30 15.44
C GLN A 38 -30.76 -9.86 15.98
N SER A 39 -31.22 -8.90 15.17
CA SER A 39 -31.45 -7.52 15.57
C SER A 39 -32.68 -7.40 16.48
N GLU A 40 -32.87 -6.23 17.09
CA GLU A 40 -34.09 -5.90 17.86
C GLU A 40 -35.37 -5.98 17.01
N GLU A 41 -35.24 -5.86 15.69
CA GLU A 41 -36.31 -5.97 14.69
C GLU A 41 -36.49 -7.40 14.14
N GLY A 42 -35.71 -8.37 14.64
CA GLY A 42 -35.77 -9.78 14.23
C GLY A 42 -35.02 -10.11 12.93
N LEU A 43 -34.31 -9.15 12.33
CA LEU A 43 -33.50 -9.37 11.12
C LEU A 43 -32.13 -9.98 11.48
N SER A 44 -31.58 -10.77 10.58
CA SER A 44 -30.22 -11.34 10.71
C SER A 44 -29.17 -10.23 10.47
N GLU A 45 -28.27 -10.00 11.43
CA GLU A 45 -27.23 -8.95 11.40
C GLU A 45 -25.87 -9.45 10.88
N LEU A 46 -25.54 -9.16 9.61
CA LEU A 46 -24.25 -9.49 9.02
C LEU A 46 -23.21 -8.39 9.31
N ASN A 47 -22.27 -8.66 10.20
CA ASN A 47 -21.20 -7.73 10.58
C ASN A 47 -19.92 -7.98 9.77
N ILE A 48 -19.45 -6.98 9.03
CA ILE A 48 -18.37 -7.09 8.06
C ILE A 48 -17.24 -6.10 8.41
N LEU A 49 -16.04 -6.58 8.73
CA LEU A 49 -14.85 -5.74 8.90
C LEU A 49 -14.07 -5.62 7.58
N LEU A 50 -13.85 -4.39 7.11
CA LEU A 50 -13.06 -4.06 5.94
C LEU A 50 -11.79 -3.31 6.34
N VAL A 51 -10.62 -3.93 6.15
CA VAL A 51 -9.31 -3.33 6.45
C VAL A 51 -8.57 -3.02 5.15
N GLY A 52 -8.46 -1.74 4.83
CA GLY A 52 -7.79 -1.25 3.61
C GLY A 52 -8.61 -1.50 2.34
N SER A 53 -9.95 -1.45 2.37
CA SER A 53 -10.76 -1.63 1.15
C SER A 53 -10.58 -0.50 0.13
N VAL A 54 -10.12 0.67 0.59
CA VAL A 54 -9.70 1.83 -0.19
C VAL A 54 -10.79 2.53 -1.01
N ASP A 55 -11.35 1.88 -2.01
CA ASP A 55 -12.27 2.47 -2.99
C ASP A 55 -13.76 2.22 -2.69
N GLY A 56 -14.06 1.44 -1.65
CA GLY A 56 -15.43 1.08 -1.28
C GLY A 56 -16.13 0.12 -2.25
N ARG A 57 -15.44 -0.46 -3.25
CA ARG A 57 -16.05 -1.32 -4.28
C ARG A 57 -16.82 -2.52 -3.71
N HIS A 58 -16.31 -3.11 -2.62
CA HIS A 58 -16.96 -4.23 -1.96
C HIS A 58 -18.24 -3.80 -1.22
N VAL A 59 -18.22 -2.63 -0.56
CA VAL A 59 -19.42 -2.03 0.08
C VAL A 59 -20.48 -1.76 -0.98
N LEU A 60 -20.10 -1.04 -2.05
CA LEU A 60 -21.03 -0.67 -3.12
C LEU A 60 -21.63 -1.89 -3.80
N LYS A 61 -20.83 -2.88 -4.21
CA LYS A 61 -21.35 -4.08 -4.88
C LYS A 61 -22.28 -4.88 -3.97
N THR A 62 -21.89 -5.11 -2.71
CA THR A 62 -22.72 -5.81 -1.72
C THR A 62 -24.04 -5.08 -1.45
N MET A 63 -24.01 -3.74 -1.34
CA MET A 63 -25.19 -2.89 -1.12
C MET A 63 -26.13 -2.90 -2.33
N CYS A 64 -25.61 -2.74 -3.55
CA CYS A 64 -26.41 -2.75 -4.78
C CYS A 64 -27.07 -4.13 -5.01
N GLN A 65 -26.32 -5.20 -4.75
CA GLN A 65 -26.78 -6.58 -4.94
C GLN A 65 -27.53 -7.15 -3.73
N ALA A 66 -27.76 -6.36 -2.67
CA ALA A 66 -28.38 -6.82 -1.42
C ALA A 66 -29.77 -7.44 -1.63
N HIS A 67 -30.56 -6.92 -2.57
CA HIS A 67 -31.89 -7.43 -2.93
C HIS A 67 -31.89 -8.86 -3.50
N ARG A 68 -30.72 -9.40 -3.90
CA ARG A 68 -30.58 -10.76 -4.42
C ARG A 68 -30.57 -11.82 -3.30
N TRP A 69 -30.47 -11.40 -2.04
CA TRP A 69 -30.29 -12.26 -0.87
C TRP A 69 -31.48 -12.15 0.09
N PRO A 70 -31.65 -13.10 1.04
CA PRO A 70 -32.58 -12.93 2.15
C PRO A 70 -32.32 -11.61 2.90
N GLN A 71 -33.39 -10.92 3.30
CA GLN A 71 -33.29 -9.62 3.98
C GLN A 71 -32.47 -9.76 5.28
N ARG A 72 -31.46 -8.90 5.41
CA ARG A 72 -30.52 -8.84 6.52
C ARG A 72 -30.14 -7.40 6.77
N LYS A 73 -29.85 -7.09 8.03
CA LYS A 73 -29.16 -5.86 8.40
C LYS A 73 -27.66 -6.06 8.18
N ILE A 74 -27.00 -5.18 7.42
CA ILE A 74 -25.59 -5.33 7.04
C ILE A 74 -24.80 -4.16 7.62
N ASN A 75 -23.90 -4.44 8.56
CA ASN A 75 -23.05 -3.43 9.20
C ASN A 75 -21.62 -3.55 8.65
N PHE A 76 -21.18 -2.58 7.86
CA PHE A 76 -19.79 -2.47 7.41
C PHE A 76 -18.97 -1.66 8.40
N TYR A 77 -17.83 -2.19 8.83
CA TYR A 77 -16.88 -1.53 9.72
C TYR A 77 -15.59 -1.29 8.95
N ILE A 78 -15.25 -0.04 8.69
CA ILE A 78 -14.20 0.33 7.74
C ILE A 78 -13.00 0.90 8.49
N VAL A 79 -11.84 0.25 8.36
CA VAL A 79 -10.55 0.73 8.86
C VAL A 79 -9.63 1.03 7.68
N GLU A 80 -9.21 2.29 7.58
CA GLU A 80 -8.23 2.76 6.61
C GLU A 80 -6.98 3.32 7.32
N ASN A 81 -5.89 3.49 6.58
CA ASN A 81 -4.66 4.10 7.08
C ASN A 81 -4.52 5.60 6.74
N ASN A 82 -5.45 6.15 5.95
CA ASN A 82 -5.35 7.45 5.30
C ASN A 82 -6.74 8.15 5.22
N PRO A 83 -6.85 9.46 5.55
CA PRO A 83 -8.14 10.17 5.51
C PRO A 83 -8.59 10.55 4.10
N GLU A 84 -7.69 10.79 3.14
CA GLU A 84 -8.06 11.04 1.73
C GLU A 84 -8.78 9.84 1.10
N VAL A 85 -8.52 8.63 1.61
CA VAL A 85 -9.20 7.39 1.22
C VAL A 85 -10.64 7.35 1.76
N LEU A 86 -10.86 7.64 3.05
CA LEU A 86 -12.22 7.75 3.62
C LEU A 86 -13.06 8.83 2.93
N ALA A 87 -12.43 9.98 2.60
CA ALA A 87 -13.06 11.04 1.82
C ALA A 87 -13.55 10.56 0.44
N ARG A 88 -12.78 9.71 -0.25
CA ARG A 88 -13.18 9.09 -1.52
C ARG A 88 -14.32 8.08 -1.34
N GLN A 89 -14.31 7.28 -0.28
CA GLN A 89 -15.42 6.35 0.00
C GLN A 89 -16.73 7.10 0.28
N LEU A 90 -16.70 8.22 1.02
CA LEU A 90 -17.86 9.10 1.20
C LEU A 90 -18.37 9.66 -0.14
N LEU A 91 -17.47 10.12 -1.01
CA LEU A 91 -17.83 10.62 -2.34
C LEU A 91 -18.54 9.56 -3.18
N PHE A 92 -17.99 8.35 -3.24
CA PHE A 92 -18.57 7.25 -4.02
C PHE A 92 -19.91 6.77 -3.44
N LEU A 93 -20.05 6.72 -2.11
CA LEU A 93 -21.31 6.43 -1.44
C LEU A 93 -22.37 7.49 -1.77
N SER A 94 -22.03 8.78 -1.67
CA SER A 94 -22.97 9.87 -1.97
C SER A 94 -23.40 9.89 -3.45
N LEU A 95 -22.51 9.53 -4.37
CA LEU A 95 -22.81 9.42 -5.80
C LEU A 95 -23.70 8.22 -6.12
N ALA A 96 -23.44 7.05 -5.52
CA ALA A 96 -24.30 5.88 -5.67
C ALA A 96 -25.74 6.18 -5.24
N LEU A 97 -25.89 6.85 -4.09
CA LEU A 97 -27.18 7.22 -3.48
C LEU A 97 -27.79 8.52 -4.04
N GLU A 98 -27.23 9.15 -5.07
CA GLU A 98 -27.84 10.33 -5.69
C GLU A 98 -29.22 9.97 -6.31
N PRO A 99 -30.29 10.74 -6.10
CA PRO A 99 -31.59 10.48 -6.74
C PRO A 99 -31.50 10.50 -8.27
N GLN A 100 -32.25 9.62 -8.94
CA GLN A 100 -32.22 9.48 -10.41
C GLN A 100 -32.78 10.72 -11.12
N GLU A 101 -33.64 11.47 -10.45
CA GLU A 101 -34.22 12.74 -10.86
C GLU A 101 -33.16 13.85 -10.95
N LYS A 102 -32.06 13.72 -10.18
CA LYS A 102 -30.95 14.69 -10.16
C LYS A 102 -29.77 14.26 -11.02
N MET A 103 -29.49 12.95 -11.11
CA MET A 103 -28.42 12.43 -11.96
C MET A 103 -28.83 11.10 -12.59
N GLY A 104 -28.94 11.09 -13.92
CA GLY A 104 -29.37 9.92 -14.68
C GLY A 104 -28.39 8.76 -14.54
N LEU A 105 -28.89 7.53 -14.64
CA LEU A 105 -28.13 6.29 -14.40
C LEU A 105 -26.80 6.22 -15.18
N GLN A 106 -26.81 6.59 -16.47
CA GLN A 106 -25.60 6.61 -17.30
C GLN A 106 -24.62 7.70 -16.84
N GLU A 107 -25.08 8.92 -16.61
CA GLU A 107 -24.26 10.04 -16.13
C GLU A 107 -23.61 9.75 -14.77
N LYS A 108 -24.37 9.14 -13.86
CA LYS A 108 -23.89 8.65 -12.56
C LYS A 108 -22.74 7.65 -12.72
N SER A 109 -22.92 6.68 -13.63
CA SER A 109 -21.94 5.62 -13.90
C SER A 109 -20.66 6.15 -14.56
N GLU A 110 -20.80 7.11 -15.49
CA GLU A 110 -19.66 7.82 -16.09
C GLU A 110 -18.90 8.66 -15.06
N THR A 111 -19.62 9.46 -14.27
CA THR A 111 -19.07 10.31 -13.21
C THR A 111 -18.31 9.50 -12.17
N PHE A 112 -18.83 8.32 -11.80
CA PHE A 112 -18.16 7.41 -10.88
C PHE A 112 -16.82 6.93 -11.43
N LEU A 113 -16.77 6.48 -12.69
CA LEU A 113 -15.55 5.97 -13.31
C LEU A 113 -14.49 7.07 -13.50
N GLU A 114 -14.91 8.29 -13.88
CA GLU A 114 -13.99 9.45 -13.96
C GLU A 114 -13.36 9.77 -12.61
N LEU A 115 -14.18 9.88 -11.55
CA LEU A 115 -13.69 10.14 -10.20
C LEU A 115 -12.80 9.01 -9.66
N LEU A 116 -13.13 7.75 -10.00
CA LEU A 116 -12.39 6.56 -9.62
C LEU A 116 -10.97 6.57 -10.20
N GLY A 117 -10.87 6.67 -11.53
CA GLY A 117 -9.68 6.26 -12.28
C GLY A 117 -8.92 7.34 -13.05
N ASN A 118 -9.50 8.53 -13.24
CA ASN A 118 -8.87 9.55 -14.11
C ASN A 118 -8.09 10.61 -13.34
N SER A 119 -6.91 10.96 -13.85
CA SER A 119 -6.11 12.11 -13.45
C SER A 119 -6.78 13.46 -13.78
N LEU A 120 -7.45 13.52 -14.93
CA LEU A 120 -8.18 14.68 -15.45
C LEU A 120 -9.65 14.31 -15.69
N MET A 121 -10.56 15.23 -15.40
CA MET A 121 -12.01 15.04 -15.48
C MET A 121 -12.62 16.05 -16.44
N ARG A 122 -13.83 15.77 -16.90
CA ARG A 122 -14.67 16.77 -17.57
C ARG A 122 -15.18 17.81 -16.57
N SER A 123 -15.48 19.02 -17.06
CA SER A 123 -16.02 20.12 -16.25
C SER A 123 -17.26 19.74 -15.40
N PRO A 124 -18.29 19.02 -15.91
CA PRO A 124 -19.46 18.63 -15.10
C PRO A 124 -19.10 17.77 -13.88
N THR A 125 -18.17 16.80 -14.04
CA THR A 125 -17.67 15.96 -12.96
C THR A 125 -16.90 16.76 -11.90
N ALA A 126 -16.17 17.80 -12.32
CA ALA A 126 -15.50 18.73 -11.41
C ALA A 126 -16.49 19.62 -10.64
N THR A 127 -17.54 20.12 -11.30
CA THR A 127 -18.63 20.86 -10.65
C THR A 127 -19.33 20.00 -9.60
N TYR A 128 -19.69 18.76 -9.95
CA TYR A 128 -20.28 17.80 -9.02
C TYR A 128 -19.40 17.56 -7.77
N LEU A 129 -18.08 17.40 -7.98
CA LEU A 129 -17.12 17.26 -6.87
C LEU A 129 -17.10 18.50 -5.97
N GLN A 130 -17.17 19.71 -6.53
CA GLN A 130 -17.21 20.95 -5.76
C GLN A 130 -18.49 21.08 -4.94
N GLU A 131 -19.66 20.87 -5.56
CA GLU A 131 -20.97 20.88 -4.88
C GLU A 131 -21.01 19.89 -3.71
N LYS A 132 -20.51 18.67 -3.93
CA LYS A 132 -20.45 17.64 -2.87
C LYS A 132 -19.44 17.97 -1.78
N SER A 133 -18.34 18.62 -2.11
CA SER A 133 -17.32 19.01 -1.13
C SER A 133 -17.86 20.00 -0.08
N ASP A 134 -18.73 20.93 -0.47
CA ASP A 134 -19.40 21.84 0.47
C ASP A 134 -20.30 21.10 1.47
N ILE A 135 -21.10 20.15 0.96
CA ILE A 135 -21.94 19.27 1.80
C ILE A 135 -21.06 18.42 2.73
N PHE A 136 -19.95 17.87 2.23
CA PHE A 136 -19.06 17.00 3.01
C PHE A 136 -18.31 17.73 4.13
N ILE A 137 -18.01 19.02 3.98
CA ILE A 137 -17.51 19.87 5.08
C ILE A 137 -18.52 19.85 6.23
N ARG A 138 -19.82 20.02 5.94
CA ARG A 138 -20.87 19.96 6.96
C ARG A 138 -21.02 18.56 7.55
N LEU A 139 -21.02 17.49 6.73
CA LEU A 139 -21.08 16.12 7.25
C LEU A 139 -19.94 15.80 8.22
N ALA A 140 -18.73 16.31 7.98
CA ALA A 140 -17.58 16.07 8.86
C ALA A 140 -17.64 16.85 10.18
N THR A 141 -18.28 18.03 10.21
CA THR A 141 -18.30 18.96 11.35
C THR A 141 -19.57 18.90 12.19
N ASP A 142 -20.71 18.49 11.60
CA ASP A 142 -22.05 18.55 12.20
C ASP A 142 -22.67 17.13 12.22
N PRO A 143 -22.61 16.41 13.37
CA PRO A 143 -23.16 15.06 13.50
C PRO A 143 -24.67 14.99 13.29
N ASP A 144 -25.42 16.02 13.71
CA ASP A 144 -26.87 16.03 13.60
C ASP A 144 -27.27 16.18 12.13
N PHE A 145 -26.59 17.08 11.39
CA PHE A 145 -26.73 17.17 9.94
C PHE A 145 -26.31 15.87 9.23
N GLN A 146 -25.24 15.19 9.68
CA GLN A 146 -24.83 13.91 9.11
C GLN A 146 -25.89 12.83 9.30
N GLN A 147 -26.46 12.70 10.50
CA GLN A 147 -27.51 11.74 10.78
C GLN A 147 -28.79 12.02 9.96
N CYS A 148 -29.10 13.29 9.70
CA CYS A 148 -30.24 13.68 8.87
C CYS A 148 -30.01 13.46 7.37
N TYR A 149 -28.83 13.82 6.85
CA TYR A 149 -28.54 13.81 5.41
C TYR A 149 -28.08 12.45 4.89
N LEU A 150 -27.32 11.69 5.68
CA LEU A 150 -26.75 10.40 5.29
C LEU A 150 -26.77 9.40 6.46
N PRO A 151 -27.96 8.95 6.92
CA PRO A 151 -28.11 8.07 8.10
C PRO A 151 -27.47 6.68 7.96
N VAL A 152 -27.18 6.24 6.73
CA VAL A 152 -26.42 5.01 6.45
C VAL A 152 -24.98 5.09 6.96
N LEU A 153 -24.40 6.28 7.09
CA LEU A 153 -23.02 6.47 7.55
C LEU A 153 -22.99 6.73 9.06
N ASP A 154 -21.99 6.17 9.74
CA ASP A 154 -21.60 6.54 11.10
C ASP A 154 -20.13 6.99 11.12
N MET A 155 -19.88 8.23 11.53
CA MET A 155 -18.53 8.78 11.75
C MET A 155 -18.20 9.01 13.23
N ALA A 156 -19.03 8.56 14.18
CA ALA A 156 -18.81 8.69 15.63
C ALA A 156 -17.53 7.98 16.10
N GLY A 157 -17.07 6.95 15.39
CA GLY A 157 -15.80 6.27 15.65
C GLY A 157 -14.55 7.12 15.38
N LEU A 158 -14.62 8.11 14.47
CA LEU A 158 -13.48 8.93 14.08
C LEU A 158 -13.08 9.94 15.17
N LYS A 159 -11.77 10.09 15.38
CA LYS A 159 -11.21 11.11 16.29
C LYS A 159 -11.50 12.51 15.74
N PHE A 160 -11.65 13.52 16.60
CA PHE A 160 -11.83 14.92 16.17
C PHE A 160 -10.78 15.35 15.13
N LYS A 161 -9.48 15.09 15.39
CA LYS A 161 -8.39 15.33 14.44
C LYS A 161 -8.56 14.65 13.07
N GLU A 162 -9.20 13.48 13.01
CA GLU A 162 -9.45 12.76 11.75
C GLU A 162 -10.60 13.43 10.98
N ARG A 163 -11.60 13.97 11.68
CA ARG A 163 -12.66 14.81 11.09
C ARG A 163 -12.13 16.16 10.61
N ASP A 164 -11.27 16.83 11.38
CA ASP A 164 -10.59 18.07 10.96
C ASP A 164 -9.75 17.85 9.68
N GLN A 165 -9.14 16.66 9.55
CA GLN A 165 -8.40 16.27 8.35
C GLN A 165 -9.34 16.07 7.15
N LEU A 166 -10.48 15.39 7.33
CA LEU A 166 -11.51 15.25 6.29
C LEU A 166 -12.03 16.63 5.84
N GLU A 167 -12.38 17.51 6.79
CA GLU A 167 -12.81 18.87 6.50
C GLU A 167 -11.76 19.66 5.68
N GLY A 168 -10.47 19.53 6.03
CA GLY A 168 -9.35 20.10 5.28
C GLY A 168 -9.13 19.50 3.88
N ILE A 169 -9.54 18.25 3.66
CA ILE A 169 -9.53 17.59 2.35
C ILE A 169 -10.66 18.14 1.48
N PHE A 170 -11.87 18.22 2.01
CA PHE A 170 -13.04 18.74 1.28
C PHE A 170 -12.87 20.22 0.93
N ARG A 171 -12.33 21.07 1.83
CA ARG A 171 -11.94 22.44 1.49
C ARG A 171 -10.93 22.53 0.33
N PHE A 172 -10.02 21.57 0.22
CA PHE A 172 -9.06 21.53 -0.88
C PHE A 172 -9.69 21.06 -2.20
N TRP A 173 -10.67 20.15 -2.17
CA TRP A 173 -11.46 19.76 -3.35
C TRP A 173 -12.33 20.92 -3.84
N LEU A 174 -12.93 21.69 -2.93
CA LEU A 174 -13.73 22.89 -3.21
C LEU A 174 -12.90 24.04 -3.82
N HIS A 175 -11.59 24.09 -3.57
CA HIS A 175 -10.71 25.16 -4.06
C HIS A 175 -10.81 25.28 -5.60
N PRO A 176 -11.04 26.46 -6.20
CA PRO A 176 -11.28 26.58 -7.64
C PRO A 176 -10.01 26.44 -8.48
N ASP A 177 -8.84 26.90 -7.99
CA ASP A 177 -7.59 26.89 -8.78
C ASP A 177 -7.16 25.46 -9.18
N PRO A 178 -6.99 25.16 -10.49
CA PRO A 178 -6.43 23.89 -10.94
C PRO A 178 -4.94 23.74 -10.62
N GLN A 179 -4.17 24.82 -10.51
CA GLN A 179 -2.73 24.77 -10.20
C GLN A 179 -2.43 24.33 -8.76
N ALA A 180 -3.43 24.37 -7.86
CA ALA A 180 -3.37 23.74 -6.56
C ALA A 180 -3.12 22.21 -6.62
N PHE A 181 -3.39 21.57 -7.77
CA PHE A 181 -3.04 20.16 -8.03
C PHE A 181 -2.61 19.94 -9.48
N PRO A 182 -1.31 20.16 -9.83
CA PRO A 182 -0.82 20.04 -11.20
C PRO A 182 -0.56 18.57 -11.56
N ILE A 183 -1.64 17.77 -11.58
CA ILE A 183 -1.63 16.31 -11.68
C ILE A 183 -0.87 15.80 -12.90
N VAL A 184 -1.00 16.41 -14.08
CA VAL A 184 -0.27 16.02 -15.30
C VAL A 184 1.24 16.04 -15.06
N ARG A 185 1.75 17.10 -14.42
CA ARG A 185 3.18 17.21 -14.08
C ARG A 185 3.58 16.21 -12.98
N LEU A 186 2.71 15.95 -12.03
CA LEU A 186 2.95 14.98 -10.96
C LEU A 186 2.98 13.54 -11.50
N TRP A 187 2.13 13.22 -12.46
CA TRP A 187 2.08 11.94 -13.16
C TRP A 187 3.34 11.70 -14.00
N ASP A 188 3.70 12.63 -14.89
CA ASP A 188 4.95 12.58 -15.68
C ASP A 188 6.18 12.39 -14.76
N LEU A 189 6.29 13.15 -13.66
CA LEU A 189 7.36 12.99 -12.68
C LEU A 189 7.36 11.60 -12.01
N ARG A 190 6.18 11.06 -11.69
CA ARG A 190 6.01 9.72 -11.10
C ARG A 190 6.47 8.64 -12.08
N VAL A 191 6.06 8.72 -13.34
CA VAL A 191 6.42 7.77 -14.42
C VAL A 191 7.92 7.85 -14.73
N ARG A 192 8.51 9.05 -14.83
CA ARG A 192 9.97 9.24 -15.00
C ARG A 192 10.77 8.61 -13.86
N GLN A 193 10.31 8.74 -12.62
CA GLN A 193 11.00 8.15 -11.46
C GLN A 193 10.89 6.63 -11.42
N TYR A 194 9.73 6.07 -11.77
CA TYR A 194 9.52 4.61 -11.79
C TYR A 194 10.28 3.92 -12.94
N LEU A 195 10.23 4.50 -14.14
CA LEU A 195 10.87 3.90 -15.32
C LEU A 195 12.37 4.19 -15.42
N GLY A 196 12.82 5.33 -14.88
CA GLY A 196 14.22 5.75 -14.92
C GLY A 196 14.72 5.88 -16.36
N THR A 197 15.80 5.15 -16.70
CA THR A 197 16.36 5.10 -18.06
C THR A 197 15.41 4.47 -19.09
N ARG A 198 14.36 3.75 -18.66
CA ARG A 198 13.36 3.15 -19.55
C ARG A 198 12.22 4.11 -19.93
N TYR A 199 12.26 5.36 -19.49
CA TYR A 199 11.18 6.34 -19.73
C TYR A 199 10.96 6.63 -21.22
N ASP A 200 12.03 6.77 -21.99
CA ASP A 200 11.94 7.04 -23.43
C ASP A 200 11.44 5.82 -24.22
N THR A 201 11.55 4.62 -23.63
CA THR A 201 11.03 3.34 -24.15
C THR A 201 9.76 2.87 -23.43
N ARG A 202 9.04 3.77 -22.73
CA ARG A 202 7.96 3.40 -21.81
C ARG A 202 6.84 2.58 -22.44
N ASN A 203 6.51 2.80 -23.71
CA ASN A 203 5.45 2.04 -24.41
C ASN A 203 5.78 0.55 -24.46
N GLY A 204 7.04 0.17 -24.67
CA GLY A 204 7.48 -1.22 -24.62
C GLY A 204 7.48 -1.81 -23.20
N VAL A 205 7.60 -0.98 -22.16
CA VAL A 205 7.42 -1.42 -20.77
C VAL A 205 5.94 -1.65 -20.46
N SER A 206 5.05 -0.77 -20.94
CA SER A 206 3.60 -0.93 -20.81
C SER A 206 3.10 -2.18 -21.55
N ASP A 207 3.58 -2.42 -22.78
CA ASP A 207 3.25 -3.65 -23.54
C ASP A 207 3.73 -4.92 -22.82
N TRP A 208 4.96 -4.92 -22.30
CA TRP A 208 5.47 -6.03 -21.50
C TRP A 208 4.68 -6.25 -20.20
N ASP A 209 4.41 -5.18 -19.43
CA ASP A 209 3.66 -5.27 -18.17
C ASP A 209 2.22 -5.78 -18.41
N LEU A 210 1.58 -5.38 -19.52
CA LEU A 210 0.25 -5.86 -19.89
C LEU A 210 0.29 -7.34 -20.27
N ASN A 211 1.02 -7.70 -21.32
CA ASN A 211 0.95 -9.03 -21.92
C ASN A 211 1.57 -10.11 -21.02
N MET A 212 2.70 -9.81 -20.37
CA MET A 212 3.49 -10.80 -19.61
C MET A 212 3.20 -10.81 -18.11
N LYS A 213 2.29 -9.95 -17.61
CA LYS A 213 1.98 -9.89 -16.16
C LYS A 213 0.50 -9.68 -15.84
N LEU A 214 -0.24 -8.87 -16.60
CA LEU A 214 -1.68 -8.72 -16.38
C LEU A 214 -2.49 -9.79 -17.12
N HIS A 215 -2.20 -10.01 -18.40
CA HIS A 215 -2.89 -11.03 -19.22
C HIS A 215 -2.62 -12.46 -18.74
N GLU A 216 -1.37 -12.79 -18.40
CA GLU A 216 -1.03 -14.11 -17.79
C GLU A 216 -1.77 -14.38 -16.47
N GLN A 217 -2.27 -13.35 -15.80
CA GLN A 217 -3.02 -13.44 -14.54
C GLN A 217 -4.54 -13.30 -14.75
N GLY A 218 -5.02 -13.34 -16.00
CA GLY A 218 -6.45 -13.36 -16.34
C GLY A 218 -7.05 -12.01 -16.77
N ALA A 219 -6.31 -10.90 -16.70
CA ALA A 219 -6.81 -9.58 -17.10
C ALA A 219 -6.75 -9.33 -18.63
N SER A 220 -7.03 -10.37 -19.44
CA SER A 220 -6.88 -10.37 -20.90
C SER A 220 -7.82 -9.42 -21.66
N VAL A 221 -8.87 -8.92 -21.00
CA VAL A 221 -9.79 -7.90 -21.55
C VAL A 221 -9.10 -6.54 -21.70
N ILE A 222 -8.15 -6.21 -20.83
CA ILE A 222 -7.48 -4.89 -20.84
C ILE A 222 -6.68 -4.78 -22.13
N ASN A 223 -7.05 -3.85 -23.00
CA ASN A 223 -6.40 -3.68 -24.29
C ASN A 223 -5.18 -2.74 -24.22
N ILE A 224 -4.23 -2.91 -25.15
CA ILE A 224 -2.98 -2.14 -25.14
C ILE A 224 -3.18 -0.63 -25.34
N ARG A 225 -4.26 -0.20 -26.00
CA ARG A 225 -4.55 1.22 -26.24
C ARG A 225 -5.01 1.92 -24.97
N GLU A 226 -6.00 1.36 -24.27
CA GLU A 226 -6.48 1.93 -22.99
C GLU A 226 -5.37 1.90 -21.93
N TYR A 227 -4.66 0.77 -21.79
CA TYR A 227 -3.59 0.63 -20.81
C TYR A 227 -2.40 1.57 -21.08
N THR A 228 -1.92 1.67 -22.31
CA THR A 228 -0.79 2.58 -22.63
C THR A 228 -1.20 4.05 -22.45
N ARG A 229 -2.42 4.42 -22.85
CA ARG A 229 -2.93 5.79 -22.66
C ARG A 229 -3.06 6.14 -21.17
N TRP A 230 -3.58 5.23 -20.35
CA TRP A 230 -3.63 5.41 -18.90
C TRP A 230 -2.22 5.52 -18.28
N ARG A 231 -1.28 4.65 -18.66
CA ARG A 231 0.12 4.71 -18.20
C ARG A 231 0.77 6.07 -18.51
N ASP A 232 0.50 6.64 -19.69
CA ASP A 232 1.08 7.92 -20.12
C ASP A 232 0.40 9.16 -19.52
N THR A 233 -0.93 9.15 -19.33
CA THR A 233 -1.73 10.35 -19.00
C THR A 233 -2.36 10.32 -17.60
N GLY A 234 -2.55 9.13 -17.04
CA GLY A 234 -3.39 8.87 -15.86
C GLY A 234 -4.89 8.92 -16.12
N VAL A 235 -5.36 9.09 -17.36
CA VAL A 235 -6.78 9.03 -17.72
C VAL A 235 -7.13 7.60 -18.14
N ALA A 236 -7.94 6.91 -17.34
CA ALA A 236 -8.32 5.52 -17.57
C ALA A 236 -9.56 5.38 -18.46
N PHE A 237 -10.54 6.28 -18.28
CA PHE A 237 -11.88 6.19 -18.84
C PHE A 237 -12.22 7.45 -19.66
N GLU A 238 -12.21 7.33 -20.99
CA GLU A 238 -12.73 8.35 -21.93
C GLU A 238 -14.10 7.88 -22.43
N LEU A 239 -15.13 8.14 -21.63
CA LEU A 239 -16.48 7.61 -21.83
C LEU A 239 -17.34 8.45 -22.78
N ARG A 240 -16.96 9.71 -23.02
CA ARG A 240 -17.55 10.58 -24.05
C ARG A 240 -16.48 11.33 -24.81
N GLU A 241 -16.83 11.74 -26.02
CA GLU A 241 -16.11 12.80 -26.72
C GLU A 241 -16.23 14.10 -25.91
N GLY A 242 -15.10 14.65 -25.50
CA GLY A 242 -15.06 15.81 -24.61
C GLY A 242 -13.64 16.13 -24.14
N ILE A 243 -13.46 17.30 -23.55
CA ILE A 243 -12.18 17.75 -23.02
C ILE A 243 -12.04 17.29 -21.56
N TYR A 244 -10.96 16.58 -21.27
CA TYR A 244 -10.54 16.17 -19.94
C TYR A 244 -9.34 17.04 -19.52
N ASP A 245 -9.61 18.18 -18.90
CA ASP A 245 -8.60 19.20 -18.56
C ASP A 245 -8.55 19.56 -17.06
N THR A 246 -9.57 19.19 -16.30
CA THR A 246 -9.74 19.65 -14.92
C THR A 246 -9.16 18.62 -13.94
N PRO A 247 -8.20 18.97 -13.06
CA PRO A 247 -7.54 18.00 -12.18
C PRO A 247 -8.47 17.25 -11.23
N ASN A 248 -8.40 15.92 -11.19
CA ASN A 248 -9.07 15.11 -10.18
C ASN A 248 -8.37 15.26 -8.82
N LYS A 249 -8.81 16.23 -8.02
CA LYS A 249 -8.24 16.55 -6.69
C LYS A 249 -8.44 15.44 -5.66
N THR A 250 -9.32 14.46 -5.91
CA THR A 250 -9.51 13.32 -5.02
C THR A 250 -8.29 12.38 -5.01
N LEU A 251 -7.48 12.39 -6.08
CA LEU A 251 -6.24 11.61 -6.20
C LEU A 251 -5.01 12.30 -5.59
N ALA A 252 -5.21 13.39 -4.85
CA ALA A 252 -4.14 14.12 -4.17
C ALA A 252 -3.95 13.60 -2.74
N SER A 253 -2.72 13.21 -2.37
CA SER A 253 -2.39 12.88 -0.97
C SER A 253 -1.26 13.74 -0.40
N GLY A 254 -1.37 14.04 0.89
CA GLY A 254 -0.39 14.79 1.67
C GLY A 254 0.75 13.90 2.18
N ARG A 255 1.99 14.36 2.03
CA ARG A 255 3.17 13.68 2.57
C ARG A 255 4.19 14.67 3.12
N LEU A 256 4.76 14.36 4.29
CA LEU A 256 5.91 15.07 4.83
C LEU A 256 7.17 14.68 4.04
N LEU A 257 7.70 15.62 3.25
CA LEU A 257 8.92 15.45 2.46
C LEU A 257 10.11 16.11 3.14
N ARG A 258 11.29 15.52 2.96
CA ARG A 258 12.53 16.08 3.50
C ARG A 258 13.20 17.00 2.48
N LEU A 259 12.94 18.30 2.57
CA LEU A 259 13.58 19.32 1.74
C LEU A 259 14.71 19.96 2.56
N ASN A 260 15.95 19.89 2.07
CA ASN A 260 17.19 20.41 2.69
C ASN A 260 17.56 19.92 4.11
N GLY A 261 16.64 19.28 4.83
CA GLY A 261 16.80 18.83 6.21
C GLY A 261 15.46 18.74 6.94
N ASP A 262 14.52 19.57 6.52
CA ASP A 262 13.30 19.86 7.25
C ASP A 262 12.12 19.10 6.65
N ARG A 263 11.09 18.83 7.46
CA ARG A 263 9.89 18.10 7.03
C ARG A 263 8.84 19.09 6.55
N VAL A 264 8.80 19.32 5.25
CA VAL A 264 7.82 20.18 4.59
C VAL A 264 6.61 19.33 4.17
N PRO A 265 5.37 19.68 4.55
CA PRO A 265 4.19 19.04 4.00
C PRO A 265 4.07 19.37 2.51
N ALA A 266 3.97 18.34 1.67
CA ALA A 266 3.72 18.49 0.24
C ALA A 266 2.54 17.63 -0.18
N ARG A 267 1.61 18.23 -0.93
CA ARG A 267 0.52 17.51 -1.59
C ARG A 267 0.97 17.07 -2.98
N GLY A 268 0.63 15.86 -3.39
CA GLY A 268 1.04 15.31 -4.69
C GLY A 268 0.32 14.01 -5.04
N TYR A 269 0.67 13.41 -6.17
CA TYR A 269 0.20 12.08 -6.55
C TYR A 269 1.23 11.02 -6.14
N TRP A 270 0.81 10.08 -5.29
CA TRP A 270 1.68 9.06 -4.69
C TRP A 270 1.22 7.62 -4.97
N GLY A 271 0.21 7.46 -5.80
CA GLY A 271 -0.42 6.18 -6.07
C GLY A 271 0.17 5.40 -7.23
N ASP A 272 -0.69 4.52 -7.75
CA ASP A 272 -0.39 3.50 -8.73
C ASP A 272 -0.32 4.07 -10.16
N ILE A 273 0.78 3.73 -10.82
CA ILE A 273 1.05 4.02 -12.24
C ILE A 273 1.46 2.75 -12.99
N ALA A 274 1.15 1.56 -12.44
CA ALA A 274 1.47 0.27 -13.03
C ALA A 274 0.25 -0.65 -13.23
N THR A 275 -0.69 -0.73 -12.29
CA THR A 275 -1.78 -1.72 -12.34
C THR A 275 -3.00 -1.18 -13.09
N GLY A 276 -3.51 -0.03 -12.64
CA GLY A 276 -4.65 0.67 -13.22
C GLY A 276 -6.01 0.23 -12.63
N PRO A 277 -7.03 1.10 -12.71
CA PRO A 277 -8.33 0.88 -12.08
C PRO A 277 -9.21 -0.16 -12.80
N TYR A 278 -8.79 -0.67 -13.96
CA TYR A 278 -9.53 -1.64 -14.77
C TYR A 278 -9.81 -2.97 -14.03
N ILE A 279 -8.97 -3.36 -13.08
CA ILE A 279 -9.09 -4.61 -12.32
C ILE A 279 -10.39 -4.67 -11.50
N LEU A 280 -10.93 -3.52 -11.06
CA LEU A 280 -12.04 -3.46 -10.11
C LEU A 280 -13.37 -3.88 -10.75
N PHE A 281 -13.63 -3.43 -11.97
CA PHE A 281 -14.92 -3.56 -12.66
C PHE A 281 -14.80 -3.95 -14.15
N GLY A 282 -13.60 -4.04 -14.72
CA GLY A 282 -13.40 -4.19 -16.18
C GLY A 282 -12.94 -5.57 -16.66
N ILE A 283 -12.48 -6.45 -15.76
CA ILE A 283 -11.91 -7.77 -16.14
C ILE A 283 -12.85 -8.96 -15.93
N GLU A 284 -13.94 -8.77 -15.17
CA GLU A 284 -14.97 -9.77 -14.90
C GLU A 284 -16.35 -9.13 -15.09
N THR A 285 -17.36 -9.89 -15.51
CA THR A 285 -18.75 -9.46 -15.56
C THR A 285 -19.70 -10.65 -15.51
N GLU A 286 -20.94 -10.43 -15.08
CA GLU A 286 -22.01 -11.42 -15.18
C GLU A 286 -22.50 -11.56 -16.63
N GLU A 287 -22.44 -10.48 -17.42
CA GLU A 287 -22.88 -10.44 -18.82
C GLU A 287 -21.83 -11.03 -19.76
N GLN A 288 -21.85 -12.35 -19.91
CA GLN A 288 -20.86 -13.12 -20.67
C GLN A 288 -20.73 -12.70 -22.15
N SER A 289 -21.72 -12.02 -22.74
CA SER A 289 -21.60 -11.52 -24.11
C SER A 289 -20.51 -10.46 -24.28
N LEU A 290 -20.17 -9.70 -23.24
CA LEU A 290 -19.12 -8.68 -23.28
C LEU A 290 -17.70 -9.28 -23.26
N LEU A 291 -17.53 -10.50 -22.70
CA LEU A 291 -16.25 -11.21 -22.64
C LEU A 291 -15.89 -11.95 -23.92
N LYS A 292 -16.76 -11.91 -24.95
CA LYS A 292 -16.51 -12.56 -26.24
C LYS A 292 -15.30 -11.96 -26.94
N THR A 293 -14.53 -12.81 -27.64
CA THR A 293 -13.42 -12.39 -28.50
C THR A 293 -13.80 -12.51 -29.98
N ILE A 294 -13.30 -11.58 -30.80
CA ILE A 294 -13.39 -11.61 -32.26
C ILE A 294 -11.96 -11.71 -32.78
N ASN A 295 -11.65 -12.77 -33.54
CA ASN A 295 -10.29 -13.05 -34.03
C ASN A 295 -9.21 -13.06 -32.93
N GLY A 296 -9.56 -13.52 -31.72
CA GLY A 296 -8.66 -13.57 -30.55
C GLY A 296 -8.50 -12.24 -29.79
N VAL A 297 -9.14 -11.15 -30.25
CA VAL A 297 -9.14 -9.83 -29.57
C VAL A 297 -10.45 -9.66 -28.79
N PRO A 298 -10.45 -9.11 -27.55
CA PRO A 298 -11.69 -8.77 -26.84
C PRO A 298 -12.62 -7.90 -27.68
N SER A 299 -13.90 -8.27 -27.77
CA SER A 299 -14.93 -7.50 -28.49
C SER A 299 -15.35 -6.22 -27.76
N LYS A 300 -15.01 -6.13 -26.46
CA LYS A 300 -15.24 -5.01 -25.56
C LYS A 300 -13.98 -4.70 -24.77
N SER A 301 -13.77 -3.40 -24.55
CA SER A 301 -12.69 -2.84 -23.71
C SER A 301 -12.98 -3.00 -22.22
N ALA A 302 -11.94 -2.96 -21.37
CA ALA A 302 -12.14 -2.98 -19.92
C ALA A 302 -12.89 -1.73 -19.45
N GLN A 303 -12.76 -0.59 -20.16
CA GLN A 303 -13.61 0.59 -20.00
C GLN A 303 -15.10 0.28 -20.22
N GLU A 304 -15.49 -0.37 -21.33
CA GLU A 304 -16.90 -0.69 -21.62
C GLU A 304 -17.49 -1.67 -20.60
N ILE A 305 -16.72 -2.68 -20.19
CA ILE A 305 -17.17 -3.63 -19.15
C ILE A 305 -17.31 -2.94 -17.80
N SER A 306 -16.38 -2.03 -17.46
CA SER A 306 -16.50 -1.21 -16.24
C SER A 306 -17.77 -0.35 -16.25
N LEU A 307 -18.08 0.30 -17.38
CA LEU A 307 -19.30 1.10 -17.52
C LEU A 307 -20.55 0.24 -17.36
N HIS A 308 -20.62 -0.92 -18.02
CA HIS A 308 -21.76 -1.84 -17.89
C HIS A 308 -21.94 -2.31 -16.44
N ASN A 309 -20.87 -2.78 -15.78
CA ASN A 309 -20.95 -3.30 -14.41
C ASN A 309 -21.33 -2.22 -13.39
N VAL A 310 -20.80 -0.99 -13.50
CA VAL A 310 -21.20 0.13 -12.63
C VAL A 310 -22.66 0.54 -12.89
N THR A 311 -23.06 0.59 -14.17
CA THR A 311 -24.47 0.84 -14.56
C THR A 311 -25.41 -0.22 -13.97
N ALA A 312 -25.01 -1.49 -14.02
CA ALA A 312 -25.78 -2.57 -13.45
C ALA A 312 -25.94 -2.45 -11.93
N MET A 313 -24.85 -2.15 -11.21
CA MET A 313 -24.89 -1.90 -9.76
C MET A 313 -25.83 -0.74 -9.41
N PHE A 314 -25.69 0.42 -10.04
CA PHE A 314 -26.53 1.58 -9.72
C PHE A 314 -28.00 1.40 -10.12
N HIS A 315 -28.29 0.62 -11.16
CA HIS A 315 -29.65 0.18 -11.46
C HIS A 315 -30.20 -0.75 -10.37
N GLU A 316 -29.43 -1.76 -9.96
CA GLU A 316 -29.85 -2.72 -8.93
C GLU A 316 -30.13 -2.04 -7.58
N LEU A 317 -29.37 -1.00 -7.22
CA LEU A 317 -29.61 -0.19 -6.04
C LEU A 317 -30.93 0.60 -6.09
N ALA A 318 -31.24 1.21 -7.25
CA ALA A 318 -32.43 2.05 -7.42
C ALA A 318 -33.71 1.23 -7.66
N ALA A 319 -33.64 0.24 -8.55
CA ALA A 319 -34.79 -0.54 -9.00
C ALA A 319 -35.04 -1.82 -8.19
N ARG A 320 -34.08 -2.24 -7.34
CA ARG A 320 -34.09 -3.54 -6.61
C ARG A 320 -34.32 -4.75 -7.54
N ALA A 321 -33.82 -4.63 -8.77
CA ALA A 321 -33.95 -5.62 -9.82
C ALA A 321 -32.68 -5.62 -10.69
N ARG A 322 -32.30 -6.81 -11.18
CA ARG A 322 -31.14 -6.99 -12.07
C ARG A 322 -31.27 -6.09 -13.30
N TYR A 323 -30.15 -5.47 -13.67
CA TYR A 323 -30.09 -4.66 -14.88
C TYR A 323 -30.20 -5.55 -16.13
N ILE A 324 -31.08 -5.15 -17.05
CA ILE A 324 -31.20 -5.73 -18.38
C ILE A 324 -30.84 -4.61 -19.36
N PRO A 325 -29.76 -4.74 -20.14
CA PRO A 325 -29.42 -3.75 -21.15
C PRO A 325 -30.57 -3.57 -22.16
N PRO A 326 -30.84 -2.35 -22.64
CA PRO A 326 -31.73 -2.17 -23.77
C PRO A 326 -31.22 -2.99 -24.96
N GLY A 327 -32.13 -3.73 -25.60
CA GLY A 327 -31.78 -4.56 -26.76
C GLY A 327 -31.28 -3.70 -27.93
N PRO A 328 -30.52 -4.29 -28.87
CA PRO A 328 -30.07 -3.56 -30.04
C PRO A 328 -31.27 -3.08 -30.86
N ASP A 329 -31.40 -1.76 -31.04
CA ASP A 329 -32.44 -1.18 -31.88
C ASP A 329 -32.34 -1.75 -33.31
N PRO A 330 -33.43 -2.30 -33.88
CA PRO A 330 -33.40 -2.96 -35.19
C PRO A 330 -33.27 -1.99 -36.38
N LYS A 331 -32.96 -0.71 -36.13
CA LYS A 331 -32.70 0.31 -37.15
C LYS A 331 -31.48 1.12 -36.75
N GLY A 332 -30.39 0.93 -37.49
CA GLY A 332 -29.22 1.80 -37.39
C GLY A 332 -29.52 3.14 -38.04
N ASP A 333 -29.94 4.11 -37.25
CA ASP A 333 -29.88 5.54 -37.55
C ASP A 333 -29.40 6.29 -36.30
N SER A 334 -28.59 7.33 -36.51
CA SER A 334 -27.90 8.06 -35.44
C SER A 334 -28.87 8.65 -34.42
N VAL A 335 -28.73 8.27 -33.14
CA VAL A 335 -29.53 8.85 -32.05
C VAL A 335 -29.10 10.29 -31.80
N ALA A 336 -29.84 11.22 -32.40
CA ALA A 336 -30.00 12.55 -31.85
C ALA A 336 -30.73 12.46 -30.49
N THR A 337 -30.36 13.34 -29.57
CA THR A 337 -30.96 13.48 -28.23
C THR A 337 -32.50 13.47 -28.26
N PRO A 338 -33.18 12.66 -27.43
CA PRO A 338 -34.62 12.76 -27.24
C PRO A 338 -34.99 14.09 -26.58
N VAL A 339 -35.89 14.85 -27.22
CA VAL A 339 -36.57 15.99 -26.60
C VAL A 339 -37.69 15.45 -25.70
N PRO A 340 -37.96 16.03 -24.50
CA PRO A 340 -39.00 15.52 -23.62
C PRO A 340 -40.41 15.77 -24.20
N GLY A 341 -41.27 14.77 -24.17
CA GLY A 341 -42.66 14.86 -24.66
C GLY A 341 -43.64 14.11 -23.76
N ASP A 342 -44.45 14.88 -23.04
CA ASP A 342 -45.71 14.56 -22.34
C ASP A 342 -45.97 13.14 -21.77
N ALA A 343 -46.03 13.08 -20.43
CA ALA A 343 -46.92 12.18 -19.71
C ALA A 343 -47.46 12.89 -18.45
N SER A 344 -48.48 13.73 -18.63
CA SER A 344 -49.12 14.45 -17.53
C SER A 344 -50.17 13.59 -16.81
N GLN A 345 -49.93 13.24 -15.54
CA GLN A 345 -50.99 13.11 -14.52
C GLN A 345 -50.50 13.72 -13.20
N PRO A 346 -51.22 14.70 -12.61
CA PRO A 346 -50.78 15.36 -11.39
C PRO A 346 -51.16 14.53 -10.16
N GLN A 347 -50.17 14.16 -9.36
CA GLN A 347 -50.37 13.92 -7.94
C GLN A 347 -49.71 15.07 -7.17
N GLU A 348 -50.51 15.82 -6.41
CA GLU A 348 -50.01 16.83 -5.49
C GLU A 348 -49.25 16.14 -4.36
N GLN A 349 -47.93 16.10 -4.47
CA GLN A 349 -47.05 15.85 -3.34
C GLN A 349 -46.11 17.04 -3.15
N SER A 350 -46.21 17.60 -1.96
CA SER A 350 -45.54 18.80 -1.48
C SER A 350 -44.05 18.85 -1.81
N GLN A 351 -43.54 20.06 -2.06
CA GLN A 351 -42.10 20.33 -2.20
C GLN A 351 -41.32 19.88 -0.95
N LEU A 352 -40.82 18.65 -0.99
CA LEU A 352 -39.86 18.10 -0.05
C LEU A 352 -38.53 17.94 -0.79
N VAL A 353 -37.46 18.40 -0.16
CA VAL A 353 -36.10 18.26 -0.71
C VAL A 353 -35.78 16.76 -0.76
N HIS A 354 -35.71 16.18 -1.97
CA HIS A 354 -35.39 14.77 -2.14
C HIS A 354 -33.96 14.49 -1.65
N GLY A 355 -33.86 13.84 -0.48
CA GLY A 355 -32.60 13.37 0.08
C GLY A 355 -32.04 12.15 -0.67
N PRO A 356 -30.87 11.63 -0.26
CA PRO A 356 -30.28 10.45 -0.88
C PRO A 356 -31.21 9.22 -0.85
N ILE A 357 -31.04 8.33 -1.84
CA ILE A 357 -31.72 7.03 -1.90
C ILE A 357 -31.43 6.25 -0.61
N SER A 358 -32.46 5.66 0.01
CA SER A 358 -32.26 4.77 1.15
C SER A 358 -31.77 3.38 0.68
N PRO A 359 -30.59 2.92 1.11
CA PRO A 359 -30.05 1.61 0.71
C PRO A 359 -30.72 0.42 1.42
N GLY A 360 -31.76 0.65 2.22
CA GLY A 360 -32.37 -0.37 3.08
C GLY A 360 -31.58 -0.57 4.37
N ASP A 361 -31.52 -1.81 4.85
CA ASP A 361 -31.00 -2.16 6.18
C ASP A 361 -29.46 -2.21 6.21
N VAL A 362 -28.80 -1.16 5.72
CA VAL A 362 -27.33 -1.06 5.61
C VAL A 362 -26.81 0.04 6.53
N GLN A 363 -25.70 -0.24 7.23
CA GLN A 363 -24.93 0.73 8.01
C GLN A 363 -23.45 0.66 7.62
N ILE A 364 -22.78 1.81 7.54
CA ILE A 364 -21.35 1.96 7.25
C ILE A 364 -20.69 2.76 8.37
N HIS A 365 -19.96 2.09 9.26
CA HIS A 365 -19.21 2.67 10.36
C HIS A 365 -17.76 2.97 9.93
N PHE A 366 -17.39 4.26 9.89
CA PHE A 366 -15.99 4.67 9.76
C PHE A 366 -15.28 4.56 11.12
N LEU A 367 -14.35 3.60 11.21
CA LEU A 367 -13.54 3.38 12.40
C LEU A 367 -12.27 4.26 12.37
N PRO A 368 -11.70 4.61 13.55
CA PRO A 368 -10.56 5.52 13.60
C PRO A 368 -9.34 4.94 12.86
N LEU A 369 -8.53 5.82 12.26
CA LEU A 369 -7.48 5.38 11.34
C LEU A 369 -6.47 4.45 12.04
N ASN A 370 -6.11 3.36 11.36
CA ASN A 370 -5.21 2.30 11.85
C ASN A 370 -5.67 1.65 13.19
N SER A 371 -6.97 1.59 13.47
CA SER A 371 -7.47 1.03 14.74
C SER A 371 -7.49 -0.49 14.84
N THR A 372 -7.21 -1.24 13.76
CA THR A 372 -7.25 -2.71 13.71
C THR A 372 -6.58 -3.39 14.91
N PRO A 373 -5.35 -3.01 15.33
CA PRO A 373 -4.68 -3.65 16.46
C PRO A 373 -5.33 -3.38 17.82
N GLN A 374 -6.25 -2.41 17.91
CA GLN A 374 -6.90 -1.98 19.15
C GLN A 374 -8.38 -2.41 19.24
N LEU A 375 -8.94 -3.05 18.20
CA LEU A 375 -10.37 -3.44 18.19
C LEU A 375 -10.69 -4.41 19.33
N HIS A 376 -9.80 -5.37 19.61
CA HIS A 376 -9.96 -6.36 20.69
C HIS A 376 -10.02 -5.73 22.10
N CYS A 377 -9.50 -4.51 22.27
CA CYS A 377 -9.54 -3.78 23.55
C CYS A 377 -10.94 -3.21 23.86
N LYS A 378 -11.85 -3.18 22.88
CA LYS A 378 -13.21 -2.63 23.03
C LYS A 378 -14.23 -3.76 23.07
N ASN A 379 -14.95 -3.90 24.19
CA ASN A 379 -15.93 -4.96 24.40
C ASN A 379 -16.98 -5.06 23.29
N GLN A 380 -17.40 -3.93 22.70
CA GLN A 380 -18.40 -3.87 21.62
C GLN A 380 -17.99 -4.61 20.32
N TYR A 381 -16.71 -4.91 20.13
CA TYR A 381 -16.22 -5.64 18.95
C TYR A 381 -15.89 -7.10 19.25
N GLN A 382 -16.01 -7.57 20.50
CA GLN A 382 -15.68 -8.96 20.84
C GLN A 382 -16.65 -9.92 20.14
N ARG A 383 -16.08 -10.85 19.37
CA ARG A 383 -16.80 -11.84 18.54
C ARG A 383 -17.86 -11.25 17.60
N LEU A 384 -17.71 -10.00 17.18
CA LEU A 384 -18.71 -9.30 16.36
C LEU A 384 -18.66 -9.72 14.88
N PHE A 385 -17.48 -9.82 14.28
CA PHE A 385 -17.35 -9.83 12.82
C PHE A 385 -17.54 -11.22 12.20
N ASN A 386 -18.60 -11.40 11.41
CA ASN A 386 -18.89 -12.63 10.65
C ASN A 386 -18.00 -12.76 9.41
N LEU A 387 -17.65 -11.64 8.79
CA LEU A 387 -16.73 -11.58 7.66
C LEU A 387 -15.64 -10.52 7.91
N LEU A 388 -14.40 -10.86 7.59
CA LEU A 388 -13.24 -9.97 7.63
C LEU A 388 -12.61 -9.91 6.23
N TYR A 389 -12.27 -8.71 5.75
CA TYR A 389 -11.52 -8.48 4.52
C TYR A 389 -10.23 -7.72 4.82
N PHE A 390 -9.12 -8.17 4.25
CA PHE A 390 -7.82 -7.48 4.31
C PHE A 390 -7.25 -7.23 2.92
N SER A 391 -6.98 -5.97 2.59
CA SER A 391 -6.18 -5.63 1.40
C SER A 391 -4.74 -6.10 1.54
N CYS A 392 -4.08 -6.40 0.41
CA CYS A 392 -2.66 -6.73 0.40
C CYS A 392 -1.78 -5.58 0.92
N SER A 393 -2.30 -4.35 0.90
CA SER A 393 -1.64 -3.15 1.45
C SER A 393 -1.68 -3.06 2.97
N MET A 394 -2.69 -3.65 3.63
CA MET A 394 -2.89 -3.61 5.09
C MET A 394 -2.83 -4.98 5.78
N ILE A 395 -2.43 -6.04 5.06
CA ILE A 395 -2.27 -7.41 5.60
C ILE A 395 -1.33 -7.51 6.83
N HIS A 396 -0.53 -6.49 7.11
CA HIS A 396 0.34 -6.45 8.29
C HIS A 396 -0.42 -6.22 9.61
N ASP A 397 -1.66 -5.72 9.53
CA ASP A 397 -2.59 -5.61 10.66
C ASP A 397 -3.35 -6.93 10.94
N LEU A 398 -3.13 -7.98 10.14
CA LEU A 398 -3.68 -9.32 10.39
C LEU A 398 -2.90 -9.99 11.53
N THR A 399 -3.28 -9.69 12.77
CA THR A 399 -2.62 -10.16 14.00
C THR A 399 -3.44 -11.23 14.74
N PRO A 400 -2.82 -12.04 15.63
CA PRO A 400 -3.53 -13.10 16.38
C PRO A 400 -4.75 -12.62 17.16
N GLU A 401 -4.70 -11.38 17.66
CA GLU A 401 -5.77 -10.76 18.46
C GLU A 401 -7.09 -10.60 17.67
N LEU A 402 -7.06 -10.69 16.33
CA LEU A 402 -8.30 -10.68 15.52
C LEU A 402 -9.21 -11.87 15.81
N GLN A 403 -8.68 -12.98 16.34
CA GLN A 403 -9.50 -14.10 16.80
C GLN A 403 -10.50 -13.67 17.90
N LEU A 404 -10.18 -12.62 18.67
CA LEU A 404 -11.03 -12.13 19.77
C LEU A 404 -12.22 -11.29 19.27
N VAL A 405 -12.11 -10.67 18.09
CA VAL A 405 -13.18 -9.86 17.46
C VAL A 405 -13.94 -10.60 16.37
N SER A 406 -13.42 -11.75 15.91
CA SER A 406 -14.07 -12.60 14.92
C SER A 406 -15.20 -13.41 15.56
N ALA A 407 -16.36 -13.44 14.91
CA ALA A 407 -17.47 -14.31 15.30
C ALA A 407 -17.08 -15.81 15.17
N PRO A 408 -17.82 -16.72 15.82
CA PRO A 408 -17.64 -18.16 15.58
C PRO A 408 -17.74 -18.48 14.09
N SER A 409 -16.82 -19.32 13.59
CA SER A 409 -16.74 -19.72 12.18
C SER A 409 -16.69 -18.54 11.19
N ALA A 410 -16.13 -17.38 11.55
CA ALA A 410 -16.04 -16.22 10.66
C ALA A 410 -15.24 -16.52 9.37
N THR A 411 -15.64 -15.86 8.27
CA THR A 411 -14.94 -15.90 6.98
C THR A 411 -13.87 -14.81 6.94
N LEU A 412 -12.64 -15.16 6.53
CA LEU A 412 -11.59 -14.19 6.20
C LEU A 412 -11.31 -14.23 4.70
N ILE A 413 -11.35 -13.07 4.07
CA ILE A 413 -10.95 -12.82 2.68
C ILE A 413 -9.68 -11.97 2.69
N VAL A 414 -8.64 -12.43 2.01
CA VAL A 414 -7.40 -11.67 1.83
C VAL A 414 -7.22 -11.35 0.35
N GLU A 415 -7.06 -10.07 0.02
CA GLU A 415 -6.63 -9.61 -1.30
C GLU A 415 -5.20 -10.07 -1.57
N LEU A 416 -4.99 -10.72 -2.72
CA LEU A 416 -3.69 -11.19 -3.16
C LEU A 416 -3.06 -10.19 -4.13
N THR A 417 -1.75 -10.24 -4.26
CA THR A 417 -0.98 -9.36 -5.14
C THR A 417 -0.99 -9.79 -6.61
N THR A 418 -2.01 -10.54 -7.05
CA THR A 418 -2.07 -11.21 -8.35
C THR A 418 -1.89 -10.24 -9.51
N PHE A 419 -2.51 -9.07 -9.45
CA PHE A 419 -2.47 -8.09 -10.54
C PHE A 419 -1.37 -7.02 -10.38
N LEU A 420 -0.44 -7.13 -9.41
CA LEU A 420 0.64 -6.14 -9.22
C LEU A 420 1.83 -6.40 -10.17
N PRO A 421 2.06 -5.60 -11.23
CA PRO A 421 3.10 -5.88 -12.23
C PRO A 421 4.53 -5.71 -11.69
N ASP A 422 4.71 -5.05 -10.54
CA ASP A 422 6.01 -4.86 -9.90
C ASP A 422 6.56 -6.14 -9.25
N LEU A 423 5.72 -7.15 -9.03
CA LEU A 423 6.10 -8.37 -8.31
C LEU A 423 6.37 -9.53 -9.27
N HIS A 424 7.50 -10.20 -9.05
CA HIS A 424 7.78 -11.47 -9.70
C HIS A 424 7.01 -12.62 -9.02
N LYS A 425 6.80 -13.73 -9.75
CA LYS A 425 6.04 -14.90 -9.30
C LYS A 425 6.47 -15.42 -7.92
N ASP A 426 7.77 -15.45 -7.64
CA ASP A 426 8.30 -15.88 -6.34
C ASP A 426 7.92 -14.92 -5.20
N GLN A 427 7.84 -13.61 -5.47
CA GLN A 427 7.42 -12.60 -4.48
C GLN A 427 5.92 -12.69 -4.21
N ALA A 428 5.10 -12.91 -5.24
CA ALA A 428 3.66 -13.16 -5.09
C ALA A 428 3.40 -14.46 -4.30
N ASN A 429 4.12 -15.54 -4.62
CA ASN A 429 4.04 -16.81 -3.87
C ASN A 429 4.48 -16.66 -2.40
N ALA A 430 5.54 -15.89 -2.15
CA ALA A 430 6.01 -15.59 -0.79
C ALA A 430 5.01 -14.71 -0.02
N PHE A 431 4.33 -13.77 -0.69
CA PHE A 431 3.23 -12.99 -0.13
C PHE A 431 2.07 -13.90 0.29
N THR A 432 1.57 -14.75 -0.62
CA THR A 432 0.48 -15.69 -0.32
C THR A 432 0.86 -16.61 0.84
N SER A 433 2.07 -17.16 0.84
CA SER A 433 2.57 -18.00 1.94
C SER A 433 2.57 -17.28 3.29
N ARG A 434 2.95 -15.99 3.31
CA ARG A 434 2.92 -15.15 4.51
C ARG A 434 1.50 -14.80 4.93
N ALA A 435 0.61 -14.49 4.00
CA ALA A 435 -0.80 -14.20 4.28
C ALA A 435 -1.48 -15.42 4.95
N THR A 436 -1.27 -16.62 4.42
CA THR A 436 -1.74 -17.88 5.03
C THR A 436 -1.16 -18.09 6.42
N ALA A 437 0.13 -17.80 6.65
CA ALA A 437 0.75 -17.93 7.97
C ALA A 437 0.21 -16.93 9.01
N LEU A 438 -0.06 -15.69 8.61
CA LEU A 438 -0.69 -14.68 9.47
C LEU A 438 -2.14 -15.06 9.80
N ALA A 439 -2.91 -15.50 8.80
CA ALA A 439 -4.27 -15.98 8.99
C ALA A 439 -4.34 -17.20 9.92
N ALA A 440 -3.43 -18.16 9.78
CA ALA A 440 -3.30 -19.29 10.69
C ALA A 440 -2.95 -18.85 12.12
N GLY A 441 -2.11 -17.82 12.28
CA GLY A 441 -1.82 -17.19 13.58
C GLY A 441 -3.05 -16.54 14.23
N ALA A 442 -4.02 -16.08 13.43
CA ALA A 442 -5.32 -15.55 13.88
C ALA A 442 -6.43 -16.63 13.95
N GLY A 443 -6.10 -17.92 13.81
CA GLY A 443 -7.04 -19.03 13.94
C GLY A 443 -7.83 -19.41 12.69
N PHE A 444 -7.51 -18.83 11.53
CA PHE A 444 -8.15 -19.14 10.25
C PHE A 444 -7.41 -20.22 9.47
N GLN A 445 -8.15 -21.07 8.73
CA GLN A 445 -7.62 -22.12 7.86
C GLN A 445 -8.14 -21.98 6.42
N PRO A 446 -7.35 -22.32 5.38
CA PRO A 446 -7.80 -22.24 3.99
C PRO A 446 -9.07 -23.06 3.75
N HIS A 447 -10.11 -22.42 3.21
CA HIS A 447 -11.35 -23.11 2.87
C HIS A 447 -11.15 -23.96 1.61
N GLY A 448 -11.61 -25.21 1.62
CA GLY A 448 -11.48 -26.13 0.48
C GLY A 448 -10.27 -27.08 0.48
N VAL A 449 -9.44 -27.09 1.53
CA VAL A 449 -8.40 -28.13 1.70
C VAL A 449 -8.97 -29.31 2.52
N PRO A 450 -9.11 -30.53 1.96
CA PRO A 450 -9.64 -31.65 2.71
C PRO A 450 -8.68 -32.10 3.81
N SER A 451 -9.23 -32.30 5.01
CA SER A 451 -8.48 -32.66 6.22
C SER A 451 -8.05 -34.13 6.26
N GLY A 452 -6.95 -34.44 5.59
CA GLY A 452 -6.02 -35.50 5.98
C GLY A 452 -6.37 -36.93 5.56
N GLN A 453 -5.55 -37.49 4.67
CA GLN A 453 -5.18 -38.91 4.65
C GLN A 453 -3.90 -39.11 3.82
N HIS A 454 -2.81 -39.57 4.45
CA HIS A 454 -1.88 -40.49 3.79
C HIS A 454 -2.53 -41.88 3.88
N PRO A 455 -2.47 -42.74 2.84
CA PRO A 455 -1.17 -43.23 2.37
C PRO A 455 -1.06 -43.57 0.86
N ALA A 456 0.16 -43.99 0.49
CA ALA A 456 0.50 -44.87 -0.64
C ALA A 456 0.35 -44.34 -2.09
N ALA A 457 1.09 -44.99 -2.97
CA ALA A 457 1.26 -44.58 -4.36
C ALA A 457 0.24 -45.23 -5.31
N CYS A 458 -0.10 -44.52 -6.38
CA CYS A 458 -0.36 -45.14 -7.68
C CYS A 458 0.08 -44.20 -8.81
N ARG A 459 0.54 -44.76 -9.92
CA ARG A 459 0.96 -44.03 -11.13
C ARG A 459 -0.14 -44.05 -12.20
N ASP A 460 0.02 -43.15 -13.18
CA ASP A 460 -0.53 -43.22 -14.54
C ASP A 460 -2.05 -43.07 -14.76
N ALA A 461 -2.49 -41.84 -15.04
CA ALA A 461 -3.47 -41.49 -16.10
C ALA A 461 -3.58 -39.95 -16.26
N PRO A 462 -3.85 -39.39 -17.47
CA PRO A 462 -3.65 -37.97 -17.75
C PRO A 462 -4.86 -37.04 -17.55
N HIS A 463 -4.58 -35.84 -17.03
CA HIS A 463 -5.26 -34.56 -17.28
C HIS A 463 -6.80 -34.51 -17.33
N LEU A 464 -7.46 -34.71 -16.18
CA LEU A 464 -8.69 -33.96 -15.84
C LEU A 464 -8.69 -33.57 -14.35
N ALA A 465 -8.38 -32.30 -14.10
CA ALA A 465 -8.53 -31.58 -12.83
C ALA A 465 -8.59 -30.07 -13.17
N SER A 466 -9.22 -29.19 -12.38
CA SER A 466 -9.53 -29.30 -10.96
C SER A 466 -10.78 -28.52 -10.51
N SER A 467 -11.35 -29.01 -9.41
CA SER A 467 -12.13 -28.33 -8.35
C SER A 467 -12.30 -26.80 -8.37
N SER A 468 -13.48 -26.39 -7.87
CA SER A 468 -14.03 -25.03 -7.71
C SER A 468 -13.03 -23.92 -7.32
N PRO A 469 -13.22 -22.68 -7.84
CA PRO A 469 -12.13 -21.74 -8.01
C PRO A 469 -11.86 -20.87 -6.76
N THR A 470 -10.56 -20.70 -6.49
CA THR A 470 -10.04 -19.44 -5.94
C THR A 470 -10.40 -18.32 -6.92
N VAL A 471 -11.19 -17.32 -6.51
CA VAL A 471 -11.44 -16.12 -7.33
C VAL A 471 -10.09 -15.44 -7.57
N LEU A 472 -9.73 -15.23 -8.84
CA LEU A 472 -8.43 -14.71 -9.26
C LEU A 472 -8.13 -13.38 -8.54
N GLY A 473 -7.19 -13.43 -7.59
CA GLY A 473 -6.82 -12.27 -6.77
C GLY A 473 -7.28 -12.28 -5.31
N THR A 474 -7.92 -13.33 -4.79
CA THR A 474 -8.22 -13.43 -3.33
C THR A 474 -7.98 -14.82 -2.73
N LEU A 475 -7.73 -14.86 -1.42
CA LEU A 475 -7.61 -16.09 -0.61
C LEU A 475 -8.76 -16.12 0.41
N LYS A 476 -9.51 -17.23 0.47
CA LYS A 476 -10.62 -17.43 1.43
C LYS A 476 -10.24 -18.42 2.53
N LEU A 477 -10.51 -18.06 3.78
CA LEU A 477 -10.21 -18.85 4.98
C LEU A 477 -11.38 -18.83 5.98
N LEU A 478 -11.44 -19.81 6.87
CA LEU A 478 -12.50 -20.01 7.88
C LEU A 478 -11.87 -20.20 9.28
N VAL A 479 -12.46 -19.61 10.34
CA VAL A 479 -12.02 -19.83 11.73
C VAL A 479 -12.21 -21.29 12.17
N LEU A 480 -11.21 -21.88 12.84
CA LEU A 480 -11.39 -23.15 13.56
C LEU A 480 -12.16 -22.95 14.87
N THR A 481 -13.23 -23.73 15.06
CA THR A 481 -13.93 -23.83 16.35
C THR A 481 -13.01 -24.41 17.43
N GLN A 482 -13.07 -23.83 18.64
CA GLN A 482 -12.14 -24.17 19.72
C GLN A 482 -12.37 -25.58 20.30
N PRO A 483 -11.32 -26.39 20.49
CA PRO A 483 -11.25 -27.33 21.59
C PRO A 483 -10.77 -26.60 22.85
N THR A 484 -11.51 -26.73 23.95
CA THR A 484 -11.02 -26.37 25.28
C THR A 484 -9.78 -27.19 25.62
N GLN A 485 -8.73 -26.57 26.18
CA GLN A 485 -7.56 -27.29 26.68
C GLN A 485 -7.24 -26.97 28.13
N HIS A 486 -7.26 -28.01 28.96
CA HIS A 486 -6.53 -28.05 30.23
C HIS A 486 -5.02 -28.10 29.97
N GLY A 487 -4.23 -27.38 30.78
CA GLY A 487 -2.80 -27.22 30.56
C GLY A 487 -1.90 -28.33 31.10
N ARG A 488 -0.59 -28.26 30.78
CA ARG A 488 0.53 -28.96 31.45
C ARG A 488 1.85 -28.17 31.29
N ARG A 489 2.84 -28.45 32.15
CA ARG A 489 4.11 -27.69 32.36
C ARG A 489 5.39 -28.48 31.97
N GLY A 490 6.49 -27.74 31.74
CA GLY A 490 7.92 -28.20 31.69
C GLY A 490 8.42 -28.58 30.28
N GLY A 491 9.69 -28.46 29.84
CA GLY A 491 10.99 -27.98 30.37
C GLY A 491 12.12 -28.56 29.46
N SER A 492 13.38 -28.07 29.36
CA SER A 492 14.13 -26.94 29.96
C SER A 492 15.33 -26.55 29.04
N ASN A 493 16.41 -25.91 29.55
CA ASN A 493 17.62 -25.48 28.81
C ASN A 493 18.89 -26.15 29.39
N PRO A 494 19.97 -26.41 28.60
CA PRO A 494 21.27 -25.69 28.73
C PRO A 494 22.07 -25.62 27.38
N ALA A 495 23.27 -25.08 27.17
CA ALA A 495 24.18 -24.04 27.70
C ALA A 495 25.56 -24.22 26.95
N VAL A 496 26.46 -23.23 26.94
CA VAL A 496 27.73 -23.15 26.13
C VAL A 496 28.95 -22.98 27.06
N PRO A 497 30.19 -23.52 26.83
CA PRO A 497 31.42 -22.72 26.41
C PRO A 497 32.68 -23.56 25.90
N PRO A 498 33.98 -23.11 25.88
CA PRO A 498 34.68 -21.83 25.49
C PRO A 498 36.08 -21.89 24.73
N LEU A 499 36.58 -20.71 24.25
CA LEU A 499 38.01 -20.21 24.13
C LEU A 499 39.00 -20.82 23.07
N ARG A 500 40.15 -20.23 22.57
CA ARG A 500 41.07 -19.12 22.98
C ARG A 500 42.08 -18.62 21.88
N ARG A 501 42.37 -17.28 21.73
CA ARG A 501 43.65 -16.52 21.36
C ARG A 501 44.58 -16.95 20.14
N LYS A 502 45.50 -16.17 19.51
CA LYS A 502 46.03 -14.74 19.52
C LYS A 502 47.02 -14.46 18.32
N SER A 503 47.09 -13.20 17.80
CA SER A 503 48.27 -12.45 17.20
C SER A 503 49.13 -13.08 16.05
N SER A 504 49.99 -12.43 15.24
CA SER A 504 50.65 -11.08 15.15
C SER A 504 51.10 -10.77 13.69
N ALA A 505 51.02 -9.53 13.18
CA ALA A 505 52.13 -8.57 12.89
C ALA A 505 53.06 -8.77 11.65
N ASN A 506 53.36 -7.64 10.96
CA ASN A 506 54.48 -7.38 10.01
C ASN A 506 54.44 -8.08 8.62
N TYR A 507 54.99 -7.54 7.51
CA TYR A 507 55.77 -6.31 7.27
C TYR A 507 55.44 -5.66 5.88
N ARG A 508 56.08 -4.53 5.55
CA ARG A 508 55.85 -3.70 4.35
C ARG A 508 56.74 -4.05 3.14
N ALA A 509 56.37 -3.42 2.00
CA ALA A 509 57.18 -3.08 0.81
C ALA A 509 57.22 -4.16 -0.31
N TYR A 510 57.28 -3.80 -1.60
CA TYR A 510 57.59 -2.51 -2.23
C TYR A 510 56.59 -2.11 -3.33
N ALA A 511 56.33 -0.80 -3.44
CA ALA A 511 55.91 -0.15 -4.69
C ALA A 511 56.90 0.99 -4.95
N ILE A 512 57.42 1.10 -6.17
CA ILE A 512 58.42 2.13 -6.53
C ILE A 512 57.72 3.48 -6.74
N GLU A 513 58.40 4.56 -6.31
CA GLU A 513 57.79 5.86 -5.97
C GLU A 513 57.63 6.86 -7.14
N PRO A 514 56.87 7.97 -6.94
CA PRO A 514 56.32 8.81 -8.01
C PRO A 514 57.03 10.18 -8.20
N HIS A 515 56.50 11.01 -9.11
CA HIS A 515 56.87 12.42 -9.22
C HIS A 515 56.55 13.24 -7.93
N ILE A 516 57.46 14.15 -7.61
CA ILE A 516 57.64 14.74 -6.27
C ILE A 516 56.76 15.98 -6.03
N LYS A 517 56.13 16.05 -4.84
CA LYS A 517 55.61 17.31 -4.23
C LYS A 517 56.08 17.43 -2.77
N ARG A 518 56.36 18.67 -2.31
CA ARG A 518 56.99 18.96 -1.01
C ARG A 518 56.18 18.46 0.19
N LYS A 519 56.85 17.87 1.20
CA LYS A 519 56.23 17.24 2.38
C LYS A 519 55.91 18.27 3.50
N PRO A 520 54.70 18.27 4.10
CA PRO A 520 54.31 19.22 5.15
C PRO A 520 54.80 18.84 6.56
N LYS A 521 55.02 19.83 7.44
CA LYS A 521 55.58 19.67 8.81
C LYS A 521 54.82 18.69 9.72
N ILE A 522 53.50 18.57 9.57
CA ILE A 522 52.67 17.58 10.29
C ILE A 522 52.02 16.67 9.26
N THR A 523 52.21 15.36 9.42
CA THR A 523 51.66 14.37 8.50
C THR A 523 50.12 14.39 8.50
N ALA A 524 49.51 14.17 7.33
CA ALA A 524 48.06 14.04 7.23
C ALA A 524 47.52 12.91 8.11
N SER A 525 48.30 11.84 8.27
CA SER A 525 48.03 10.72 9.19
C SER A 525 47.87 11.19 10.65
N ARG A 526 48.77 12.03 11.17
CA ARG A 526 48.63 12.55 12.55
C ARG A 526 47.41 13.47 12.71
N LYS A 527 47.09 14.29 11.70
CA LYS A 527 45.88 15.13 11.71
C LYS A 527 44.60 14.28 11.69
N LEU A 528 44.58 13.19 10.92
CA LEU A 528 43.45 12.26 10.88
C LEU A 528 43.30 11.53 12.22
N GLN A 529 44.39 11.00 12.79
CA GLN A 529 44.40 10.34 14.09
C GLN A 529 43.81 11.23 15.19
N LEU A 530 44.23 12.50 15.26
CA LEU A 530 43.69 13.46 16.23
C LEU A 530 42.20 13.72 16.02
N LYS A 531 41.73 13.87 14.77
CA LYS A 531 40.29 14.00 14.47
C LYS A 531 39.49 12.77 14.89
N THR A 532 40.02 11.56 14.67
CA THR A 532 39.37 10.31 15.11
C THR A 532 39.25 10.25 16.62
N LEU A 533 40.31 10.61 17.36
CA LEU A 533 40.29 10.66 18.82
C LEU A 533 39.29 11.70 19.34
N MET A 534 39.25 12.91 18.76
CA MET A 534 38.27 13.94 19.12
C MET A 534 36.82 13.49 18.87
N LEU A 535 36.54 12.82 17.75
CA LEU A 535 35.22 12.28 17.45
C LEU A 535 34.84 11.11 18.36
N GLN A 536 35.82 10.32 18.83
CA GLN A 536 35.59 9.25 19.78
C GLN A 536 35.19 9.80 21.15
N VAL A 537 35.92 10.81 21.66
CA VAL A 537 35.58 11.49 22.92
C VAL A 537 34.21 12.18 22.81
N ALA A 538 33.99 12.99 21.77
CA ALA A 538 32.70 13.66 21.57
C ALA A 538 31.51 12.71 21.40
N LYS A 539 31.73 11.46 20.98
CA LYS A 539 30.68 10.42 21.00
C LYS A 539 30.39 9.95 22.42
N GLN A 540 31.43 9.68 23.21
CA GLN A 540 31.29 9.25 24.61
C GLN A 540 30.59 10.32 25.45
N ASP A 541 30.98 11.59 25.29
CA ASP A 541 30.36 12.72 25.97
C ASP A 541 28.86 12.85 25.63
N LEU A 542 28.48 12.62 24.37
CA LEU A 542 27.09 12.65 23.91
C LEU A 542 26.26 11.47 24.45
N GLU A 543 26.85 10.28 24.54
CA GLU A 543 26.22 9.10 25.16
C GLU A 543 26.03 9.30 26.67
N GLN A 544 26.97 9.98 27.34
CA GLN A 544 26.84 10.39 28.74
C GLN A 544 25.72 11.44 28.93
N GLU A 545 25.70 12.50 28.13
CA GLU A 545 24.69 13.56 28.20
C GLU A 545 23.26 13.02 27.99
N GLU A 546 23.09 12.06 27.07
CA GLU A 546 21.79 11.39 26.84
C GLU A 546 21.35 10.58 28.08
N GLY A 547 22.28 9.89 28.75
CA GLY A 547 22.03 9.16 29.99
C GLY A 547 21.68 10.08 31.17
N GLU A 548 22.41 11.18 31.35
CA GLU A 548 22.16 12.19 32.39
C GLU A 548 20.78 12.84 32.21
N ARG A 549 20.44 13.26 30.97
CA ARG A 549 19.13 13.85 30.63
C ARG A 549 17.97 12.88 30.84
N ALA A 550 18.17 11.59 30.61
CA ALA A 550 17.15 10.56 30.89
C ALA A 550 16.89 10.41 32.40
N GLN A 551 17.95 10.37 33.22
CA GLN A 551 17.86 10.30 34.68
C GLN A 551 17.24 11.57 35.29
N GLU A 552 17.57 12.75 34.77
CA GLU A 552 16.99 14.01 35.20
C GLU A 552 15.48 14.06 34.90
N LYS A 553 15.06 13.61 33.71
CA LYS A 553 13.64 13.48 33.36
C LYS A 553 12.90 12.54 34.29
N GLU A 554 13.47 11.38 34.60
CA GLU A 554 12.86 10.42 35.54
C GLU A 554 12.74 11.01 36.95
N ARG A 555 13.80 11.68 37.44
CA ARG A 555 13.80 12.39 38.73
C ARG A 555 12.70 13.44 38.80
N PHE A 556 12.64 14.33 37.81
CA PHE A 556 11.62 15.39 37.72
C PHE A 556 10.20 14.82 37.73
N LEU A 557 9.94 13.78 36.92
CA LEU A 557 8.63 13.13 36.87
C LEU A 557 8.28 12.41 38.18
N SER A 558 9.26 11.78 38.86
CA SER A 558 9.01 11.11 40.14
C SER A 558 8.61 12.07 41.27
N GLU A 559 9.12 13.30 41.24
CA GLU A 559 8.80 14.37 42.20
C GLU A 559 7.45 15.03 41.87
N HIS A 560 7.21 15.34 40.59
CA HIS A 560 6.04 16.12 40.18
C HIS A 560 4.80 15.25 39.91
N CYS A 561 4.98 13.98 39.52
CA CYS A 561 3.90 13.03 39.24
C CYS A 561 4.21 11.65 39.89
N PRO A 562 4.21 11.57 41.23
CA PRO A 562 4.47 10.31 41.94
C PRO A 562 3.37 9.27 41.66
N PRO A 563 3.67 7.96 41.74
CA PRO A 563 2.69 6.90 41.56
C PRO A 563 1.47 7.04 42.49
N LEU A 564 0.26 6.95 41.92
CA LEU A 564 -0.98 7.09 42.68
C LEU A 564 -1.14 5.96 43.70
N THR A 565 -1.23 6.32 44.98
CA THR A 565 -1.50 5.37 46.07
C THR A 565 -3.00 5.32 46.34
N LEU A 566 -3.68 4.41 45.64
CA LEU A 566 -5.15 4.27 45.69
C LEU A 566 -5.67 3.33 46.81
N ALA A 567 -4.77 2.56 47.43
CA ALA A 567 -5.14 1.56 48.44
C ALA A 567 -5.40 2.21 49.80
N GLY A 568 -6.54 1.88 50.42
CA GLY A 568 -6.90 2.34 51.77
C GLY A 568 -7.70 3.64 51.82
N LEU A 569 -7.91 4.32 50.69
CA LEU A 569 -8.78 5.51 50.59
C LEU A 569 -10.26 5.11 50.62
N SER A 570 -11.07 5.91 51.31
CA SER A 570 -12.52 5.83 51.28
C SER A 570 -13.10 6.40 49.97
N LEU A 571 -14.38 6.10 49.69
CA LEU A 571 -15.07 6.60 48.49
C LEU A 571 -15.06 8.15 48.41
N ALA A 572 -15.19 8.84 49.53
CA ALA A 572 -15.18 10.30 49.57
C ALA A 572 -13.79 10.88 49.22
N GLU A 573 -12.72 10.30 49.78
CA GLU A 573 -11.35 10.71 49.51
C GLU A 573 -10.94 10.42 48.05
N LEU A 574 -11.41 9.31 47.48
CA LEU A 574 -11.23 9.01 46.05
C LEU A 574 -11.97 10.01 45.14
N GLN A 575 -13.18 10.43 45.52
CA GLN A 575 -13.93 11.46 44.78
C GLN A 575 -13.28 12.84 44.87
N GLU A 576 -12.63 13.18 45.98
CA GLU A 576 -11.83 14.40 46.13
C GLU A 576 -10.57 14.34 45.25
N LEU A 577 -9.78 13.26 45.36
CA LEU A 577 -8.57 13.04 44.57
C LEU A 577 -8.84 13.12 43.06
N CYS A 578 -9.97 12.57 42.58
CA CYS A 578 -10.37 12.68 41.18
C CYS A 578 -10.64 14.14 40.75
N ARG A 579 -11.24 14.96 41.62
CA ARG A 579 -11.50 16.39 41.35
C ARG A 579 -10.21 17.21 41.40
N GLU A 580 -9.32 16.93 42.35
CA GLU A 580 -7.98 17.56 42.42
C GLU A 580 -7.13 17.22 41.18
N LEU A 581 -7.09 15.95 40.76
CA LEU A 581 -6.37 15.51 39.57
C LEU A 581 -6.93 16.14 38.31
N HIS A 582 -8.25 16.22 38.15
CA HIS A 582 -8.87 16.88 36.99
C HIS A 582 -8.49 18.36 36.89
N ALA A 583 -8.65 19.11 37.99
CA ALA A 583 -8.26 20.53 38.02
C ALA A 583 -6.74 20.74 37.87
N ARG A 584 -5.92 19.73 38.20
CA ARG A 584 -4.47 19.76 37.98
C ARG A 584 -4.10 19.50 36.52
N VAL A 585 -4.82 18.64 35.81
CA VAL A 585 -4.62 18.39 34.37
C VAL A 585 -4.81 19.68 33.58
N ASP A 586 -5.88 20.43 33.83
CA ASP A 586 -6.17 21.67 33.11
C ASP A 586 -5.03 22.70 33.24
N ARG A 587 -4.53 22.93 34.46
CA ARG A 587 -3.38 23.82 34.72
C ARG A 587 -2.09 23.34 34.03
N VAL A 588 -1.83 22.04 34.06
CA VAL A 588 -0.62 21.47 33.44
C VAL A 588 -0.70 21.51 31.90
N ASP A 589 -1.90 21.40 31.30
CA ASP A 589 -2.05 21.55 29.85
C ASP A 589 -1.90 23.02 29.40
N GLU A 590 -2.35 23.98 30.21
CA GLU A 590 -2.08 25.41 30.02
C GLU A 590 -0.57 25.71 30.07
N GLU A 591 0.14 25.24 31.11
CA GLU A 591 1.61 25.35 31.22
C GLU A 591 2.35 24.68 30.04
N ARG A 592 1.84 23.52 29.58
CA ARG A 592 2.35 22.80 28.40
C ARG A 592 2.14 23.61 27.13
N TYR A 593 0.97 24.19 26.92
CA TYR A 593 0.65 25.03 25.77
C TYR A 593 1.55 26.27 25.72
N ASP A 594 1.72 26.98 26.83
CA ASP A 594 2.60 28.13 26.93
C ASP A 594 4.08 27.77 26.66
N THR A 595 4.48 26.57 27.04
CA THR A 595 5.82 26.04 26.75
C THR A 595 5.97 25.67 25.27
N GLU A 596 4.96 25.05 24.66
CA GLU A 596 4.91 24.73 23.23
C GLU A 596 4.93 25.99 22.35
N VAL A 597 4.21 27.05 22.74
CA VAL A 597 4.25 28.35 22.07
C VAL A 597 5.63 29.02 22.20
N ARG A 598 6.27 28.94 23.38
CA ARG A 598 7.65 29.42 23.58
C ARG A 598 8.65 28.67 22.68
N VAL A 599 8.58 27.35 22.64
CA VAL A 599 9.41 26.51 21.75
C VAL A 599 9.17 26.85 20.28
N SER A 600 7.91 27.04 19.88
CA SER A 600 7.54 27.40 18.50
C SER A 600 8.12 28.76 18.08
N LYS A 601 8.07 29.76 18.96
CA LYS A 601 8.72 31.07 18.75
C LYS A 601 10.24 30.92 18.58
N SER A 602 10.88 30.13 19.44
CA SER A 602 12.33 29.86 19.34
C SER A 602 12.70 29.10 18.05
N ILE A 603 11.87 28.17 17.58
CA ILE A 603 12.07 27.49 16.29
C ILE A 603 12.02 28.50 15.15
N ASN A 604 10.99 29.36 15.11
CA ASN A 604 10.85 30.38 14.06
C ASN A 604 12.03 31.38 14.05
N GLU A 605 12.54 31.76 15.22
CA GLU A 605 13.74 32.61 15.34
C GLU A 605 15.00 31.89 14.83
N ILE A 606 15.17 30.60 15.17
CA ILE A 606 16.26 29.78 14.66
C ILE A 606 16.16 29.59 13.13
N GLU A 607 14.96 29.47 12.57
CA GLU A 607 14.73 29.39 11.12
C GLU A 607 15.12 30.69 10.41
N ASP A 608 14.68 31.86 10.90
CA ASP A 608 15.05 33.17 10.37
C ASP A 608 16.57 33.44 10.50
N LEU A 609 17.19 33.09 11.63
CA LEU A 609 18.64 33.17 11.81
C LEU A 609 19.39 32.22 10.87
N ASN A 610 18.89 31.00 10.63
CA ASN A 610 19.49 30.08 9.66
C ASN A 610 19.37 30.59 8.22
N GLN A 611 18.25 31.22 7.87
CA GLN A 611 18.05 31.86 6.56
C GLN A 611 19.02 33.04 6.38
N LYS A 612 19.14 33.93 7.37
CA LYS A 612 20.16 35.01 7.40
C LYS A 612 21.58 34.46 7.26
N ILE A 613 21.93 33.38 7.96
CA ILE A 613 23.24 32.71 7.84
C ILE A 613 23.45 32.11 6.44
N PHE A 614 22.41 31.59 5.80
CA PHE A 614 22.47 31.05 4.44
C PHE A 614 22.73 32.16 3.42
N ASP A 615 21.99 33.26 3.51
CA ASP A 615 22.13 34.41 2.60
C ASP A 615 23.49 35.10 2.75
N LEU A 616 24.00 35.22 3.98
CA LEU A 616 25.34 35.76 4.26
C LEU A 616 26.50 34.86 3.80
N ARG A 617 26.32 33.53 3.75
CA ARG A 617 27.41 32.58 3.41
C ARG A 617 27.50 32.23 1.92
N GLY A 618 26.48 32.56 1.13
CA GLY A 618 26.42 32.24 -0.29
C GLY A 618 26.24 30.73 -0.59
N LYS A 619 25.93 30.41 -1.85
CA LYS A 619 25.58 29.06 -2.33
C LYS A 619 26.76 28.05 -2.39
N PHE A 620 27.47 27.82 -1.29
CA PHE A 620 28.44 26.74 -1.19
C PHE A 620 27.76 25.40 -0.84
N LYS A 621 27.70 24.47 -1.80
CA LYS A 621 27.10 23.13 -1.58
C LYS A 621 27.92 22.30 -0.59
N ARG A 622 27.52 22.32 0.69
CA ARG A 622 27.98 21.33 1.68
C ARG A 622 27.29 19.99 1.37
N PRO A 623 28.01 18.87 1.17
CA PRO A 623 27.38 17.56 0.99
C PRO A 623 26.54 17.20 2.20
N ALA A 624 25.24 16.94 1.99
CA ALA A 624 24.29 16.72 3.07
C ALA A 624 24.51 15.33 3.71
N LEU A 625 25.14 15.31 4.88
CA LEU A 625 25.22 14.12 5.72
C LEU A 625 23.80 13.78 6.21
N ARG A 626 23.26 12.66 5.71
CA ARG A 626 21.89 12.21 6.01
C ARG A 626 21.87 11.55 7.39
N ARG A 627 20.97 12.00 8.29
CA ARG A 627 20.65 11.26 9.53
C ARG A 627 19.78 10.06 9.14
N VAL A 628 20.40 8.90 9.02
CA VAL A 628 19.74 7.63 8.68
C VAL A 628 18.93 7.18 9.89
N ARG A 629 17.60 7.00 9.73
CA ARG A 629 16.70 6.67 10.84
C ARG A 629 16.66 5.17 11.18
N ILE A 630 16.95 4.33 10.21
CA ILE A 630 17.15 2.89 10.36
C ILE A 630 18.32 2.56 9.44
N SER A 631 19.43 2.06 9.98
CA SER A 631 20.56 1.61 9.15
C SER A 631 20.14 0.41 8.31
N ALA A 632 20.82 0.15 7.19
CA ALA A 632 20.52 -1.04 6.39
C ALA A 632 20.66 -2.32 7.23
N ASP A 633 21.65 -2.39 8.13
CA ASP A 633 21.79 -3.48 9.10
C ASP A 633 20.59 -3.57 10.07
N ALA A 634 20.10 -2.46 10.63
CA ALA A 634 18.93 -2.48 11.52
C ALA A 634 17.64 -2.89 10.78
N MET A 635 17.49 -2.48 9.52
CA MET A 635 16.38 -2.91 8.66
C MET A 635 16.48 -4.42 8.36
N MET A 636 17.66 -4.90 7.97
CA MET A 636 17.88 -6.30 7.63
C MET A 636 17.78 -7.22 8.85
N GLN A 637 18.23 -6.78 10.03
CA GLN A 637 18.07 -7.52 11.28
C GLN A 637 16.60 -7.59 11.72
N ALA A 638 15.81 -6.53 11.50
CA ALA A 638 14.36 -6.55 11.72
C ALA A 638 13.60 -7.42 10.69
N LEU A 639 14.07 -7.50 9.43
CA LEU A 639 13.44 -8.26 8.35
C LEU A 639 13.83 -9.76 8.33
N LEU A 640 15.02 -10.12 8.81
CA LEU A 640 15.61 -11.47 8.65
C LEU A 640 15.99 -12.15 9.98
N GLY A 641 15.90 -11.44 11.11
CA GLY A 641 16.20 -11.97 12.44
C GLY A 641 17.59 -12.58 12.54
N SER A 642 17.68 -13.74 13.21
CA SER A 642 18.95 -14.44 13.50
C SER A 642 19.70 -14.97 12.27
N LYS A 643 19.10 -14.94 11.07
CA LYS A 643 19.78 -15.32 9.81
C LYS A 643 20.70 -14.22 9.27
N HIS A 644 20.60 -12.97 9.73
CA HIS A 644 21.48 -11.88 9.29
C HIS A 644 22.78 -11.82 10.12
N LYS A 645 23.88 -12.37 9.57
CA LYS A 645 25.23 -12.33 10.18
C LYS A 645 26.22 -11.39 9.50
N VAL A 646 25.77 -10.61 8.51
CA VAL A 646 26.62 -9.71 7.72
C VAL A 646 26.43 -8.29 8.24
N SER A 647 27.52 -7.60 8.57
CA SER A 647 27.47 -6.13 8.73
C SER A 647 27.73 -5.49 7.38
N LEU A 648 26.88 -4.53 6.99
CA LEU A 648 27.01 -3.74 5.75
C LEU A 648 28.04 -2.61 5.87
N ASP A 649 29.08 -2.80 6.68
CA ASP A 649 30.28 -1.97 6.64
C ASP A 649 30.94 -2.03 5.25
N LEU A 650 31.54 -0.92 4.82
CA LEU A 650 32.18 -0.74 3.50
C LEU A 650 33.26 -1.81 3.18
N ARG A 651 33.71 -2.57 4.18
CA ARG A 651 34.68 -3.66 4.06
C ARG A 651 34.08 -5.02 3.65
N ALA A 652 32.79 -5.26 3.85
CA ALA A 652 32.22 -6.62 3.78
C ALA A 652 32.17 -7.22 2.36
N ASN A 653 32.10 -6.39 1.32
CA ASN A 653 32.02 -6.83 -0.09
C ASN A 653 33.37 -6.82 -0.84
N LEU A 654 34.49 -6.55 -0.16
CA LEU A 654 35.81 -6.65 -0.78
C LEU A 654 36.25 -8.12 -0.77
N LYS A 655 36.42 -8.72 -1.96
CA LYS A 655 36.91 -10.09 -2.11
C LYS A 655 38.18 -10.30 -1.29
N GLN A 656 38.10 -11.20 -0.31
CA GLN A 656 39.26 -11.72 0.38
C GLN A 656 40.07 -12.53 -0.64
N VAL A 657 41.24 -12.03 -1.05
CA VAL A 657 42.16 -12.80 -1.88
C VAL A 657 42.55 -14.03 -1.07
N LYS A 658 42.12 -15.22 -1.53
CA LYS A 658 42.60 -16.49 -1.00
C LYS A 658 44.10 -16.54 -1.20
N LYS A 659 44.85 -16.45 -0.10
CA LYS A 659 46.29 -16.73 -0.09
C LYS A 659 46.48 -18.22 0.18
N ASP A 660 46.06 -19.03 -0.79
CA ASP A 660 46.39 -20.46 -0.84
C ASP A 660 47.79 -20.58 -1.48
N ASP A 661 48.83 -20.37 -0.67
CA ASP A 661 50.26 -20.50 -1.06
C ASP A 661 50.84 -21.85 -0.57
N THR A 662 50.52 -22.95 -1.25
CA THR A 662 51.26 -24.23 -1.24
C THR A 662 50.67 -25.16 -2.32
N GLU A 663 51.38 -25.80 -3.24
CA GLU A 663 52.83 -25.98 -3.46
C GLU A 663 53.20 -25.79 -4.95
N LYS A 664 54.50 -25.66 -5.25
CA LYS A 664 55.02 -25.72 -6.63
C LYS A 664 55.01 -27.16 -7.13
N GLU A 665 54.37 -27.44 -8.26
CA GLU A 665 55.08 -28.03 -9.41
C GLU A 665 54.33 -27.87 -10.75
N ASN A 666 54.99 -27.16 -11.67
CA ASN A 666 55.17 -27.53 -13.08
C ASN A 666 54.01 -28.17 -13.85
N ARG A 667 53.28 -27.36 -14.64
CA ARG A 667 53.63 -27.23 -16.08
C ARG A 667 52.96 -26.04 -16.76
N GLU A 668 53.80 -25.24 -17.41
CA GLU A 668 53.39 -24.25 -18.39
C GLU A 668 52.81 -24.92 -19.65
N VAL A 669 52.20 -24.09 -20.51
CA VAL A 669 52.06 -24.30 -21.96
C VAL A 669 51.01 -25.33 -22.42
N GLY A 670 50.18 -24.88 -23.36
CA GLY A 670 49.19 -25.73 -24.04
C GLY A 670 49.81 -26.70 -25.06
N ASP A 671 48.99 -27.58 -25.61
CA ASP A 671 49.41 -28.65 -26.53
C ASP A 671 50.18 -28.11 -27.75
N TRP A 672 51.50 -28.34 -27.75
CA TRP A 672 52.35 -28.23 -28.93
C TRP A 672 52.92 -29.61 -29.29
N ARG A 673 52.16 -30.36 -30.10
CA ARG A 673 52.71 -31.42 -30.94
C ARG A 673 53.88 -30.89 -31.78
N LYS A 674 55.11 -31.19 -31.36
CA LYS A 674 56.30 -31.05 -32.19
C LYS A 674 56.32 -32.19 -33.20
N ASN A 675 55.90 -31.91 -34.44
CA ASN A 675 56.04 -32.86 -35.53
C ASN A 675 57.54 -33.08 -35.79
N ILE A 676 57.97 -34.33 -35.94
CA ILE A 676 59.35 -34.69 -36.27
C ILE A 676 59.34 -35.22 -37.70
N ASP A 677 60.19 -34.66 -38.55
CA ASP A 677 60.38 -35.14 -39.92
C ASP A 677 61.05 -36.51 -39.90
N ALA A 678 60.25 -37.56 -39.76
CA ALA A 678 60.70 -38.93 -39.98
C ALA A 678 61.06 -39.07 -41.46
N LEU A 679 62.36 -39.03 -41.77
CA LEU A 679 62.93 -39.11 -43.13
C LEU A 679 62.77 -40.49 -43.80
N SER A 680 61.64 -41.17 -43.59
CA SER A 680 61.32 -42.53 -44.05
C SER A 680 61.19 -42.68 -45.59
N GLY A 681 61.45 -41.61 -46.35
CA GLY A 681 61.54 -41.62 -47.82
C GLY A 681 62.91 -41.22 -48.38
N MET A 682 63.96 -41.13 -47.55
CA MET A 682 65.31 -40.70 -47.98
C MET A 682 66.31 -41.86 -48.15
N GLU A 683 66.00 -42.85 -49.00
CA GLU A 683 66.92 -43.95 -49.35
C GLU A 683 68.01 -43.56 -50.38
N GLY A 684 68.19 -42.26 -50.66
CA GLY A 684 69.11 -41.77 -51.69
C GLY A 684 69.96 -40.57 -51.26
N ARG A 685 71.20 -40.51 -51.77
CA ARG A 685 72.13 -39.40 -51.52
C ARG A 685 71.58 -38.08 -52.08
N LYS A 686 71.60 -37.01 -51.28
CA LYS A 686 71.17 -35.66 -51.67
C LYS A 686 71.95 -35.17 -52.89
N LYS A 687 71.25 -34.58 -53.87
CA LYS A 687 71.79 -34.12 -55.16
C LYS A 687 72.56 -32.79 -55.12
N LYS A 688 72.75 -32.18 -53.95
CA LYS A 688 73.48 -30.91 -53.77
C LYS A 688 74.83 -31.19 -53.11
N PHE A 689 75.90 -30.59 -53.63
CA PHE A 689 77.18 -30.54 -52.94
C PHE A 689 77.09 -29.52 -51.80
N GLU A 690 77.55 -29.90 -50.61
CA GLU A 690 77.55 -29.04 -49.42
C GLU A 690 78.88 -28.27 -49.38
N THR A 691 78.81 -26.94 -49.52
CA THR A 691 79.97 -26.05 -49.50
C THR A 691 80.41 -25.74 -48.07
N SER A 692 81.61 -26.18 -47.70
CA SER A 692 82.25 -25.82 -46.43
C SER A 692 82.66 -24.35 -46.44
N GLY A 693 81.95 -23.49 -45.70
CA GLY A 693 82.32 -22.08 -45.52
C GLY A 693 83.57 -21.93 -44.65
N ALA A 694 84.63 -21.34 -45.20
CA ALA A 694 85.88 -21.08 -44.50
C ALA A 694 86.02 -19.61 -44.08
N GLY A 695 86.49 -19.38 -42.85
CA GLY A 695 87.47 -18.34 -42.53
C GLY A 695 87.04 -16.87 -42.40
N GLN A 696 86.91 -16.45 -41.13
CA GLN A 696 87.49 -15.23 -40.52
C GLN A 696 87.15 -13.80 -41.01
N ALA A 697 87.28 -12.88 -40.03
CA ALA A 697 87.18 -11.41 -40.06
C ALA A 697 85.75 -10.83 -40.09
#